data_AF-A0A179HXK9-F1
#
_entry.id   AF-A0A179HXK9-F1
#
_cell.length_a   1.000
_cell.length_b   1.000
_cell.length_c   1.000
_cell.angle_alpha   90.00
_cell.angle_beta   90.00
_cell.angle_gamma   90.00
#
_symmetry.space_group_name_H-M   'P 1'
#
loop_
_entity.id
_entity.type
_entity.pdbx_description
1 polymer ?
#
loop_
_entity_poly.entity_id
_entity_poly.type
_entity_poly.pdbx_seq_one_letter_code
_entity_poly.pdbx_strand_id
1 'polypeptide(L)'
;MTCPSSSLAPEAVTSLVQQYLTKASWKTSENANSTYSHQGLIQYVSTHIVSEYWLNHVYSEEVRQAVQENRFHIHDLGFLSAYCSGWSIEDILLQGFGGVENKIQYEPPCHFSTALHQTVNFLFTLQGELAGAQALSNFDTYLAPFIRHDGLSYDQVYKSVQSFVFSLNVPTRSGFQAPFTNISLDVICPKNLREQPVILQGKHHAEWTYGDFQEEMDALNRAFAEVMYQGDGNGNIFSFPIPTYNLYDGFDWDSPRFEPIWAMTAKYGVPYFTNFLNSDLNPEDFRSMCCRLRLDVGQLHSRGGSLFGSVPLTGSMGVVTLNMPNLAMRSDGTKESFLAIVDETLRVAKDSLETKRKVVNEHSALYPYAAHYLSAIKKRTGSYWTNHFSTIGVVGMNEALDVLFGEGIAVHREFALEVLEFIKQRLQEFQEETGNLYNLEATPAESTCYKLAQRDQEMSPHVSLPNFYTNSTMLPVDATDDLFAALDHQEPLHRTYTGGTVFHVLLGERLPSWTHARDLVRSIVTKYRIPYVSLTPTFSICKTHGHISGESHTCPKCGAECLVYSRIVGYFRPTRDWNRGKKEEFSLRKTYRYPGQASLTAEKRLCNGQLASALGELQLPIAGFIPQTFSDYPGKVQASIMFTSGCNLACPWCHNGPVVRGEADPDSPVVTPSEVLDHVTASAHKSLVVSGGEPTMHAGLVPFLRILRSHRISVKLDSNGTSPSVLRRVFAERLVDFVAMDIKAALPRYRKVAGRKVDVSLLAESISLIRESGVAHQFRTTLVPDLVDMEDLVECKRLAGGRLTVQKFRRGPTTLHRRFKDYKEHTDEEFAAMVARLAEVEAARAPLGQQIIRNEGKPAHEICAEKELSAYSRFTRNNYGEFMTLFAKTVAERTKPGQRQDVEEQDYTFHAYGRTEGVCGIIISDHQYPALVAHQLLSKCVDEFLSKHPRSSWATGQPQLPMPELRDYLTKYQDPQQADSIMKIQKELDETKIVLHKTIESVLQRGEKIDDLVAKSDGLSSQSKMFYQQAKKQNSCCVLM
;
A
#
# COMPACT_ATOMS: atom_id res chain seq x y z
N MET A 1 7.82 56.53 43.59
CA MET A 1 8.18 55.25 44.21
C MET A 1 9.01 54.48 43.19
N THR A 2 10.25 54.18 43.55
CA THR A 2 11.27 53.57 42.70
C THR A 2 10.91 52.14 42.32
N CYS A 3 10.85 51.87 41.01
CA CYS A 3 10.71 50.53 40.44
C CYS A 3 11.94 49.69 40.85
N PRO A 4 11.79 48.49 41.45
CA PRO A 4 12.94 47.63 41.68
C PRO A 4 13.42 47.12 40.32
N SER A 5 14.64 47.52 39.94
CA SER A 5 15.32 47.03 38.75
C SER A 5 15.56 45.52 38.89
N SER A 6 14.74 44.70 38.25
CA SER A 6 14.96 43.26 38.09
C SER A 6 15.95 43.00 36.95
N SER A 7 17.17 43.54 37.04
CA SER A 7 18.24 43.02 36.20
C SER A 7 18.51 41.59 36.64
N LEU A 8 18.35 40.62 35.75
CA LEU A 8 18.95 39.29 35.91
C LEU A 8 20.40 39.53 36.33
N ALA A 9 20.75 39.23 37.58
CA ALA A 9 22.09 39.46 38.08
C ALA A 9 23.09 38.78 37.12
N PRO A 10 24.23 39.39 36.77
CA PRO A 10 25.24 38.78 35.88
C PRO A 10 25.63 37.35 36.32
N GLU A 11 25.54 37.07 37.62
CA GLU A 11 25.73 35.76 38.24
C GLU A 11 24.69 34.70 37.79
N ALA A 12 23.44 35.10 37.56
CA ALA A 12 22.36 34.19 37.13
C ALA A 12 22.57 33.67 35.70
N VAL A 13 22.98 34.53 34.76
CA VAL A 13 23.29 34.10 33.37
C VAL A 13 24.55 33.25 33.32
N THR A 14 25.58 33.62 34.09
CA THR A 14 26.82 32.83 34.21
C THR A 14 26.54 31.44 34.79
N SER A 15 25.61 31.35 35.76
CA SER A 15 25.14 30.09 36.34
C SER A 15 24.43 29.19 35.32
N LEU A 16 23.58 29.74 34.43
CA LEU A 16 22.91 28.94 33.39
C LEU A 16 23.89 28.29 32.40
N VAL A 17 24.92 29.04 31.98
CA VAL A 17 25.98 28.50 31.11
C VAL A 17 26.73 27.39 31.82
N GLN A 18 27.13 27.60 33.07
CA GLN A 18 27.84 26.59 33.86
C GLN A 18 27.00 25.32 34.08
N GLN A 19 25.70 25.46 34.36
CA GLN A 19 24.77 24.34 34.52
C GLN A 19 24.67 23.49 33.25
N TYR A 20 24.59 24.12 32.07
CA TYR A 20 24.57 23.40 30.80
C TYR A 20 25.89 22.67 30.56
N LEU A 21 27.03 23.36 30.71
CA LEU A 21 28.37 22.79 30.49
C LEU A 21 28.67 21.59 31.41
N THR A 22 28.19 21.64 32.65
CA THR A 22 28.36 20.56 33.63
C THR A 22 27.28 19.48 33.55
N LYS A 23 26.23 19.67 32.73
CA LYS A 23 25.03 18.82 32.68
C LYS A 23 24.41 18.59 34.07
N ALA A 24 24.52 19.57 34.96
CA ALA A 24 24.08 19.46 36.34
C ALA A 24 22.55 19.43 36.50
N SER A 25 21.81 19.90 35.49
CA SER A 25 20.35 19.97 35.50
C SER A 25 19.73 18.95 34.56
N TRP A 26 18.68 18.26 35.02
CA TRP A 26 17.90 17.34 34.17
C TRP A 26 17.23 18.07 32.99
N LYS A 27 17.05 19.39 33.07
CA LYS A 27 16.53 20.23 31.97
C LYS A 27 17.40 20.14 30.71
N THR A 28 18.67 19.75 30.83
CA THR A 28 19.54 19.47 29.66
C THR A 28 19.11 18.23 28.87
N SER A 29 18.23 17.39 29.42
CA SER A 29 17.60 16.22 28.79
C SER A 29 16.07 16.33 28.77
N GLU A 30 15.53 17.57 28.80
CA GLU A 30 14.07 17.81 28.79
C GLU A 30 13.41 17.37 27.48
N ASN A 31 14.12 17.49 26.36
CA ASN A 31 13.65 17.18 25.01
C ASN A 31 14.59 16.15 24.36
N ALA A 32 14.09 14.95 24.06
CA ALA A 32 14.86 13.84 23.49
C ALA A 32 15.33 14.11 22.05
N ASN A 33 14.81 15.14 21.38
CA ASN A 33 15.29 15.62 20.08
C ASN A 33 16.55 16.50 20.20
N SER A 34 16.90 16.98 21.39
CA SER A 34 18.02 17.89 21.63
C SER A 34 19.33 17.14 21.86
N THR A 35 20.44 17.71 21.39
CA THR A 35 21.79 17.16 21.63
C THR A 35 22.66 18.17 22.36
N TYR A 36 23.46 17.70 23.31
CA TYR A 36 24.49 18.52 23.96
C TYR A 36 25.43 19.12 22.90
N SER A 37 25.35 20.42 22.71
CA SER A 37 26.03 21.13 21.62
C SER A 37 26.09 22.63 21.89
N HIS A 38 26.88 23.36 21.10
CA HIS A 38 26.92 24.82 21.20
C HIS A 38 25.56 25.46 20.86
N GLN A 39 24.85 24.95 19.84
CA GLN A 39 23.50 25.41 19.50
C GLN A 39 22.50 25.08 20.62
N GLY A 40 22.64 23.92 21.26
CA GLY A 40 21.85 23.54 22.43
C GLY A 40 22.08 24.47 23.62
N LEU A 41 23.31 24.95 23.85
CA LEU A 41 23.61 25.96 24.87
C LEU A 41 22.89 27.29 24.59
N ILE A 42 22.97 27.79 23.36
CA ILE A 42 22.32 29.05 22.95
C ILE A 42 20.80 28.94 23.19
N GLN A 43 20.20 27.84 22.76
CA GLN A 43 18.78 27.61 22.98
C GLN A 43 18.46 27.52 24.47
N TYR A 44 19.22 26.75 25.27
CA TYR A 44 19.00 26.60 26.71
C TYR A 44 19.00 27.95 27.44
N VAL A 45 19.96 28.82 27.15
CA VAL A 45 20.03 30.14 27.78
C VAL A 45 18.86 31.03 27.31
N SER A 46 18.59 31.06 26.00
CA SER A 46 17.52 31.87 25.42
C SER A 46 16.15 31.48 25.96
N THR A 47 15.83 30.19 26.02
CA THR A 47 14.52 29.72 26.48
C THR A 47 14.27 30.03 27.95
N HIS A 48 15.30 29.98 28.80
CA HIS A 48 15.18 30.39 30.21
C HIS A 48 14.85 31.88 30.34
N ILE A 49 15.57 32.73 29.62
CA ILE A 49 15.36 34.19 29.68
C ILE A 49 13.96 34.56 29.17
N VAL A 50 13.52 33.99 28.05
CA VAL A 50 12.19 34.26 27.48
C VAL A 50 11.07 33.74 28.38
N SER A 51 11.28 32.60 29.06
CA SER A 51 10.30 32.07 30.02
C SER A 51 10.08 33.01 31.21
N GLU A 52 11.17 33.57 31.76
CA GLU A 52 11.07 34.57 32.84
C GLU A 52 10.39 35.85 32.37
N TYR A 53 10.62 36.25 31.12
CA TYR A 53 9.92 37.40 30.54
C TYR A 53 8.41 37.18 30.46
N TRP A 54 7.97 36.02 29.97
CA TRP A 54 6.55 35.66 29.96
C TRP A 54 5.93 35.73 31.35
N LEU A 55 6.55 35.08 32.33
CA LEU A 55 5.97 34.95 33.68
C LEU A 55 5.99 36.25 34.49
N ASN A 56 7.00 37.11 34.29
CA ASN A 56 7.17 38.30 35.13
C ASN A 56 6.73 39.61 34.47
N HIS A 57 6.62 39.66 33.14
CA HIS A 57 6.30 40.88 32.41
C HIS A 57 5.05 40.79 31.52
N VAL A 58 4.62 39.58 31.16
CA VAL A 58 3.48 39.40 30.25
C VAL A 58 2.25 38.85 30.96
N TYR A 59 2.39 37.76 31.71
CA TYR A 59 1.28 37.14 32.41
C TYR A 59 0.88 37.89 33.68
N SER A 60 -0.39 37.79 34.04
CA SER A 60 -0.92 38.33 35.29
C SER A 60 -0.38 37.60 36.52
N GLU A 61 -0.50 38.22 37.69
CA GLU A 61 -0.13 37.60 38.95
C GLU A 61 -0.86 36.28 39.18
N GLU A 62 -2.15 36.22 38.84
CA GLU A 62 -2.98 35.02 38.99
C GLU A 62 -2.45 33.85 38.15
N VAL A 63 -2.07 34.09 36.89
CA VAL A 63 -1.48 33.07 36.02
C VAL A 63 -0.13 32.61 36.56
N ARG A 64 0.72 33.56 36.99
CA ARG A 64 2.03 33.25 37.58
C ARG A 64 1.86 32.41 38.85
N GLN A 65 0.92 32.78 39.72
CA GLN A 65 0.62 32.06 40.96
C GLN A 65 0.15 30.64 40.65
N ALA A 66 -0.76 30.43 39.69
CA ALA A 66 -1.22 29.09 39.32
C ALA A 66 -0.09 28.18 38.80
N VAL A 67 0.88 28.73 38.05
CA VAL A 67 2.10 28.02 37.63
C VAL A 67 3.02 27.72 38.82
N GLN A 68 3.19 28.67 39.75
CA GLN A 68 3.97 28.47 40.97
C GLN A 68 3.33 27.43 41.90
N GLU A 69 2.02 27.37 41.92
CA GLU A 69 1.22 26.42 42.68
C GLU A 69 1.12 25.02 42.04
N ASN A 70 1.74 24.85 40.87
CA ASN A 70 1.77 23.62 40.10
C ASN A 70 0.39 23.12 39.62
N ARG A 71 -0.60 24.02 39.50
CA ARG A 71 -1.97 23.69 39.07
C ARG A 71 -2.04 23.28 37.59
N PHE A 72 -1.19 23.89 36.76
CA PHE A 72 -1.06 23.55 35.34
C PHE A 72 0.34 23.87 34.82
N HIS A 73 0.63 23.38 33.60
CA HIS A 73 1.83 23.68 32.86
C HIS A 73 1.52 24.48 31.58
N ILE A 74 2.15 25.64 31.41
CA ILE A 74 2.14 26.38 30.13
C ILE A 74 3.31 25.88 29.28
N HIS A 75 3.01 25.36 28.10
CA HIS A 75 4.02 24.81 27.19
C HIS A 75 4.76 25.92 26.43
N ASP A 76 6.02 25.62 26.08
CA ASP A 76 6.87 26.44 25.20
C ASP A 76 7.03 27.91 25.60
N LEU A 77 7.06 28.19 26.90
CA LEU A 77 7.42 29.51 27.43
C LEU A 77 8.80 30.01 26.97
N GLY A 78 9.66 29.12 26.47
CA GLY A 78 10.94 29.51 25.87
C GLY A 78 10.84 30.28 24.55
N PHE A 79 9.64 30.40 23.97
CA PHE A 79 9.41 31.06 22.70
C PHE A 79 8.36 32.17 22.83
N LEU A 80 8.68 33.36 22.34
CA LEU A 80 7.71 34.43 22.15
C LEU A 80 7.07 34.24 20.77
N SER A 81 6.22 33.23 20.62
CA SER A 81 5.55 32.88 19.35
C SER A 81 4.30 32.03 19.58
N ALA A 82 3.54 31.80 18.50
CA ALA A 82 2.50 30.76 18.46
C ALA A 82 3.12 29.36 18.60
N TYR A 83 2.32 28.39 19.03
CA TYR A 83 2.83 27.04 19.24
C TYR A 83 3.08 26.33 17.91
N CYS A 84 2.05 25.99 17.14
CA CYS A 84 2.21 25.15 15.97
C CYS A 84 1.28 25.54 14.82
N SER A 85 1.58 25.07 13.61
CA SER A 85 0.80 25.41 12.42
C SER A 85 0.83 24.32 11.36
N GLY A 86 -0.32 24.07 10.75
CA GLY A 86 -0.46 23.34 9.49
C GLY A 86 -0.58 24.32 8.33
N TRP A 87 0.15 24.06 7.25
CA TRP A 87 0.29 24.96 6.11
C TRP A 87 -0.34 24.40 4.85
N SER A 88 -0.64 25.30 3.91
CA SER A 88 -1.21 24.97 2.62
C SER A 88 -0.10 24.67 1.60
N ILE A 89 -0.08 23.46 1.06
CA ILE A 89 0.79 23.16 -0.10
C ILE A 89 0.34 23.99 -1.29
N GLU A 90 -0.97 24.19 -1.48
CA GLU A 90 -1.52 25.05 -2.52
C GLU A 90 -0.95 26.48 -2.49
N ASP A 91 -0.76 27.08 -1.30
CA ASP A 91 -0.12 28.39 -1.20
C ASP A 91 1.35 28.36 -1.65
N ILE A 92 2.08 27.30 -1.31
CA ILE A 92 3.47 27.12 -1.77
C ILE A 92 3.51 26.96 -3.30
N LEU A 93 2.55 26.20 -3.87
CA LEU A 93 2.48 25.95 -5.31
C LEU A 93 2.00 27.16 -6.12
N LEU A 94 1.21 28.05 -5.53
CA LEU A 94 0.69 29.26 -6.19
C LEU A 94 1.60 30.48 -6.00
N GLN A 95 2.19 30.63 -4.82
CA GLN A 95 2.93 31.84 -4.43
C GLN A 95 4.46 31.64 -4.47
N GLY A 96 4.93 30.38 -4.40
CA GLY A 96 6.34 30.06 -4.22
C GLY A 96 6.82 30.28 -2.77
N PHE A 97 8.13 30.41 -2.59
CA PHE A 97 8.73 30.71 -1.28
C PHE A 97 9.20 32.17 -1.21
N GLY A 98 8.61 32.98 -0.33
CA GLY A 98 8.97 34.39 -0.25
C GLY A 98 8.09 35.24 0.67
N GLY A 99 7.88 36.49 0.27
CA GLY A 99 7.00 37.43 0.97
C GLY A 99 7.65 38.35 2.00
N VAL A 100 8.97 38.27 2.18
CA VAL A 100 9.72 39.08 3.14
C VAL A 100 10.66 40.05 2.41
N GLU A 101 10.58 41.33 2.77
CA GLU A 101 11.39 42.39 2.17
C GLU A 101 12.89 42.16 2.42
N ASN A 102 13.72 42.51 1.43
CA ASN A 102 15.18 42.37 1.50
C ASN A 102 15.69 40.93 1.74
N LYS A 103 14.86 39.91 1.44
CA LYS A 103 15.24 38.50 1.40
C LYS A 103 15.06 37.94 -0.02
N ILE A 104 15.82 36.90 -0.34
CA ILE A 104 15.67 36.17 -1.61
C ILE A 104 14.30 35.50 -1.62
N GLN A 105 13.61 35.59 -2.76
CA GLN A 105 12.30 34.98 -2.98
C GLN A 105 12.39 34.10 -4.23
N TYR A 106 11.59 33.03 -4.27
CA TYR A 106 11.53 32.09 -5.37
C TYR A 106 10.14 32.10 -5.98
N GLU A 107 10.09 32.08 -7.30
CA GLU A 107 8.84 31.86 -8.04
C GLU A 107 8.25 30.48 -7.74
N PRO A 108 6.94 30.28 -8.01
CA PRO A 108 6.29 28.97 -7.90
C PRO A 108 7.10 27.84 -8.55
N PRO A 109 7.15 26.65 -7.95
CA PRO A 109 7.96 25.55 -8.48
C PRO A 109 7.43 25.07 -9.83
N CYS A 110 8.34 24.80 -10.77
CA CYS A 110 8.01 24.27 -12.09
C CYS A 110 8.25 22.76 -12.25
N HIS A 111 9.06 22.17 -11.35
CA HIS A 111 9.48 20.76 -11.41
C HIS A 111 9.29 20.08 -10.06
N PHE A 112 9.09 18.77 -10.05
CA PHE A 112 8.86 17.95 -8.85
C PHE A 112 9.98 18.14 -7.80
N SER A 113 11.24 18.09 -8.23
CA SER A 113 12.39 18.30 -7.35
C SER A 113 12.40 19.69 -6.72
N THR A 114 11.98 20.71 -7.47
CA THR A 114 11.93 22.10 -6.99
C THR A 114 10.77 22.30 -6.03
N ALA A 115 9.62 21.66 -6.26
CA ALA A 115 8.49 21.68 -5.33
C ALA A 115 8.86 21.06 -3.98
N LEU A 116 9.55 19.91 -3.98
CA LEU A 116 10.07 19.29 -2.76
C LEU A 116 11.10 20.17 -2.04
N HIS A 117 12.04 20.77 -2.78
CA HIS A 117 13.08 21.62 -2.19
C HIS A 117 12.49 22.91 -1.61
N GLN A 118 11.57 23.58 -2.30
CA GLN A 118 10.87 24.74 -1.73
C GLN A 118 10.08 24.36 -0.48
N THR A 119 9.45 23.19 -0.47
CA THR A 119 8.77 22.65 0.73
C THR A 119 9.72 22.49 1.92
N VAL A 120 10.93 21.96 1.69
CA VAL A 120 11.98 21.86 2.74
C VAL A 120 12.34 23.24 3.27
N ASN A 121 12.69 24.18 2.38
CA ASN A 121 13.07 25.54 2.78
C ASN A 121 11.95 26.26 3.54
N PHE A 122 10.70 26.07 3.10
CA PHE A 122 9.50 26.56 3.76
C PHE A 122 9.39 26.06 5.20
N LEU A 123 9.45 24.74 5.41
CA LEU A 123 9.32 24.13 6.72
C LEU A 123 10.46 24.54 7.67
N PHE A 124 11.70 24.58 7.18
CA PHE A 124 12.86 25.01 7.98
C PHE A 124 12.75 26.48 8.40
N THR A 125 12.32 27.36 7.49
CA THR A 125 12.21 28.79 7.78
C THR A 125 11.11 29.07 8.79
N LEU A 126 9.91 28.51 8.59
CA LEU A 126 8.79 28.72 9.50
C LEU A 126 8.98 28.05 10.86
N GLN A 127 9.72 26.94 10.93
CA GLN A 127 10.12 26.36 12.21
C GLN A 127 10.94 27.33 13.09
N GLY A 128 11.58 28.34 12.50
CA GLY A 128 12.26 29.42 13.22
C GLY A 128 11.33 30.46 13.85
N GLU A 129 10.09 30.56 13.35
CA GLU A 129 9.09 31.54 13.81
C GLU A 129 8.06 30.94 14.79
N LEU A 130 7.99 29.60 14.87
CA LEU A 130 7.04 28.85 15.70
C LEU A 130 7.73 27.83 16.61
N ALA A 131 7.15 27.58 17.78
CA ALA A 131 7.76 26.71 18.79
C ALA A 131 7.68 25.20 18.47
N GLY A 132 6.51 24.76 18.01
CA GLY A 132 6.11 23.37 17.81
C GLY A 132 6.13 22.93 16.35
N ALA A 133 5.36 21.88 16.05
CA ALA A 133 5.46 21.20 14.77
C ALA A 133 4.84 21.98 13.60
N GLN A 134 5.41 21.74 12.42
CA GLN A 134 4.98 22.29 11.14
C GLN A 134 4.42 21.16 10.28
N ALA A 135 3.20 21.32 9.77
CA ALA A 135 2.52 20.24 9.07
C ALA A 135 2.07 20.60 7.67
N LEU A 136 2.02 19.59 6.80
CA LEU A 136 1.47 19.69 5.46
C LEU A 136 0.46 18.56 5.22
N SER A 137 -0.71 18.92 4.71
CA SER A 137 -1.77 17.98 4.37
C SER A 137 -1.80 17.71 2.86
N ASN A 138 -2.37 16.56 2.46
CA ASN A 138 -2.57 16.20 1.06
C ASN A 138 -1.26 16.17 0.24
N PHE A 139 -0.17 15.75 0.87
CA PHE A 139 1.18 15.86 0.32
C PHE A 139 1.35 15.07 -0.97
N ASP A 140 0.82 13.85 -1.02
CA ASP A 140 0.84 13.02 -2.21
C ASP A 140 -0.09 13.55 -3.31
N THR A 141 -1.29 13.99 -2.95
CA THR A 141 -2.27 14.52 -3.92
C THR A 141 -1.75 15.77 -4.63
N TYR A 142 -1.23 16.78 -3.90
CA TYR A 142 -0.78 18.03 -4.51
C TYR A 142 0.50 17.89 -5.35
N LEU A 143 1.38 16.94 -5.02
CA LEU A 143 2.67 16.78 -5.69
C LEU A 143 2.65 15.75 -6.83
N ALA A 144 1.67 14.86 -6.87
CA ALA A 144 1.53 13.86 -7.93
C ALA A 144 1.50 14.45 -9.36
N PRO A 145 0.83 15.60 -9.64
CA PRO A 145 0.82 16.18 -10.99
C PRO A 145 2.20 16.54 -11.54
N PHE A 146 3.15 16.94 -10.69
CA PHE A 146 4.51 17.27 -11.11
C PHE A 146 5.26 16.04 -11.66
N ILE A 147 4.98 14.84 -11.16
CA ILE A 147 5.63 13.61 -11.60
C ILE A 147 5.29 13.33 -13.07
N ARG A 148 3.99 13.45 -13.42
CA ARG A 148 3.53 13.28 -14.81
C ARG A 148 4.00 14.42 -15.69
N HIS A 149 3.91 15.67 -15.22
CA HIS A 149 4.33 16.85 -15.97
C HIS A 149 5.80 16.77 -16.39
N ASP A 150 6.67 16.33 -15.49
CA ASP A 150 8.10 16.18 -15.75
C ASP A 150 8.45 14.86 -16.46
N GLY A 151 7.47 13.96 -16.68
CA GLY A 151 7.68 12.65 -17.30
C GLY A 151 8.64 11.74 -16.53
N LEU A 152 8.58 11.78 -15.19
CA LEU A 152 9.59 11.12 -14.34
C LEU A 152 9.42 9.61 -14.29
N SER A 153 10.54 8.92 -14.41
CA SER A 153 10.62 7.50 -14.05
C SER A 153 10.54 7.31 -12.53
N TYR A 154 10.15 6.10 -12.09
CA TYR A 154 10.10 5.76 -10.68
C TYR A 154 11.44 5.98 -9.95
N ASP A 155 12.58 5.67 -10.60
CA ASP A 155 13.91 5.89 -10.02
C ASP A 155 14.20 7.39 -9.75
N GLN A 156 13.74 8.27 -10.64
CA GLN A 156 13.85 9.72 -10.43
C GLN A 156 12.96 10.19 -9.27
N VAL A 157 11.71 9.70 -9.21
CA VAL A 157 10.80 9.99 -8.08
C VAL A 157 11.43 9.53 -6.76
N TYR A 158 11.95 8.30 -6.72
CA TYR A 158 12.62 7.73 -5.56
C TYR A 158 13.78 8.61 -5.08
N LYS A 159 14.66 9.03 -6.00
CA LYS A 159 15.82 9.89 -5.67
C LYS A 159 15.39 11.27 -5.16
N SER A 160 14.37 11.87 -5.75
CA SER A 160 13.84 13.16 -5.29
C SER A 160 13.22 13.06 -3.89
N VAL A 161 12.45 12.01 -3.63
CA VAL A 161 11.86 11.75 -2.31
C VAL A 161 12.93 11.41 -1.26
N GLN A 162 13.96 10.64 -1.63
CA GLN A 162 15.11 10.37 -0.77
C GLN A 162 15.80 11.67 -0.34
N SER A 163 16.09 12.56 -1.30
CA SER A 163 16.68 13.87 -1.02
C SER A 163 15.81 14.70 -0.07
N PHE A 164 14.50 14.71 -0.28
CA PHE A 164 13.53 15.39 0.59
C PHE A 164 13.57 14.87 2.03
N VAL A 165 13.45 13.54 2.23
CA VAL A 165 13.47 12.93 3.57
C VAL A 165 14.81 13.18 4.27
N PHE A 166 15.92 13.03 3.56
CA PHE A 166 17.25 13.23 4.13
C PHE A 166 17.43 14.67 4.59
N SER A 167 16.99 15.63 3.77
CA SER A 167 17.06 17.06 4.07
C SER A 167 16.28 17.42 5.34
N LEU A 168 15.10 16.85 5.55
CA LEU A 168 14.28 17.09 6.75
C LEU A 168 14.84 16.47 8.04
N ASN A 169 15.80 15.55 7.95
CA ASN A 169 16.45 14.96 9.12
C ASN A 169 17.83 15.58 9.44
N VAL A 170 18.26 16.61 8.69
CA VAL A 170 19.49 17.34 9.02
C VAL A 170 19.23 18.27 10.21
N PRO A 171 20.04 18.21 11.29
CA PRO A 171 19.82 18.98 12.51
C PRO A 171 20.33 20.43 12.37
N THR A 172 19.63 21.28 11.63
CA THR A 172 20.02 22.69 11.42
C THR A 172 19.23 23.69 12.26
N ARG A 173 18.20 23.26 13.00
CA ARG A 173 17.43 24.12 13.92
C ARG A 173 18.27 24.48 15.15
N SER A 174 18.04 25.67 15.70
CA SER A 174 18.47 26.04 17.06
C SER A 174 18.19 24.91 18.04
N GLY A 175 19.22 24.47 18.77
CA GLY A 175 19.17 23.25 19.58
C GLY A 175 19.87 22.02 19.00
N PHE A 176 20.42 22.13 17.80
CA PHE A 176 20.96 20.99 17.04
C PHE A 176 19.90 19.90 16.81
N GLN A 177 18.73 20.35 16.34
CA GLN A 177 17.55 19.51 16.13
C GLN A 177 17.12 19.51 14.65
N ALA A 178 16.54 18.42 14.20
CA ALA A 178 15.76 18.41 12.96
C ALA A 178 14.42 19.16 13.17
N PRO A 179 13.86 19.80 12.14
CA PRO A 179 12.57 20.48 12.24
C PRO A 179 11.48 19.46 12.53
N PHE A 180 10.58 19.80 13.46
CA PHE A 180 9.50 18.90 13.83
C PHE A 180 8.43 19.00 12.75
N THR A 181 8.43 18.05 11.82
CA THR A 181 7.57 18.10 10.64
C THR A 181 6.62 16.91 10.57
N ASN A 182 5.42 17.16 10.10
CA ASN A 182 4.38 16.16 9.87
C ASN A 182 3.88 16.28 8.43
N ILE A 183 3.65 15.13 7.78
CA ILE A 183 2.94 15.09 6.49
C ILE A 183 1.76 14.13 6.60
N SER A 184 0.65 14.52 5.97
CA SER A 184 -0.50 13.63 5.79
C SER A 184 -0.59 13.19 4.33
N LEU A 185 -0.80 11.89 4.15
CA LEU A 185 -0.83 11.20 2.87
C LEU A 185 -2.23 10.60 2.70
N ASP A 186 -2.87 10.96 1.59
CA ASP A 186 -4.26 10.58 1.31
C ASP A 186 -4.36 9.16 0.77
N VAL A 187 -3.34 8.68 0.06
CA VAL A 187 -3.27 7.38 -0.62
C VAL A 187 -4.25 7.25 -1.79
N ILE A 188 -5.44 7.78 -1.63
CA ILE A 188 -6.52 7.82 -2.60
C ILE A 188 -6.95 9.29 -2.71
N CYS A 189 -7.04 9.79 -3.94
CA CYS A 189 -7.43 11.19 -4.16
C CYS A 189 -8.77 11.53 -3.45
N PRO A 190 -8.78 12.49 -2.51
CA PRO A 190 -9.97 12.89 -1.78
C PRO A 190 -11.08 13.42 -2.69
N LYS A 191 -12.34 13.11 -2.39
CA LYS A 191 -13.51 13.47 -3.22
C LYS A 191 -13.57 14.96 -3.56
N ASN A 192 -13.22 15.82 -2.62
CA ASN A 192 -13.28 17.27 -2.77
C ASN A 192 -12.14 17.85 -3.64
N LEU A 193 -11.00 17.15 -3.76
CA LEU A 193 -9.87 17.54 -4.61
C LEU A 193 -9.97 16.90 -5.98
N ARG A 194 -10.67 15.75 -6.07
CA ARG A 194 -10.77 14.93 -7.28
C ARG A 194 -11.10 15.73 -8.53
N GLU A 195 -12.12 16.58 -8.46
CA GLU A 195 -12.59 17.38 -9.61
C GLU A 195 -11.93 18.77 -9.69
N GLN A 196 -11.00 19.08 -8.78
CA GLN A 196 -10.33 20.38 -8.78
C GLN A 196 -9.22 20.41 -9.84
N PRO A 197 -9.07 21.54 -10.56
CA PRO A 197 -7.94 21.76 -11.46
C PRO A 197 -6.61 21.63 -10.74
N VAL A 198 -5.64 20.95 -11.37
CA VAL A 198 -4.29 20.82 -10.80
C VAL A 198 -3.54 22.15 -10.81
N ILE A 199 -2.61 22.30 -9.88
CA ILE A 199 -1.75 23.49 -9.78
C ILE A 199 -0.34 23.14 -10.25
N LEU A 200 0.11 23.80 -11.31
CA LEU A 200 1.48 23.68 -11.84
C LEU A 200 1.98 25.07 -12.23
N GLN A 201 3.25 25.37 -11.93
CA GLN A 201 3.89 26.63 -12.33
C GLN A 201 3.11 27.89 -11.86
N GLY A 202 2.54 27.84 -10.65
CA GLY A 202 1.80 28.97 -10.07
C GLY A 202 0.39 29.19 -10.62
N LYS A 203 -0.15 28.26 -11.42
CA LYS A 203 -1.46 28.43 -12.09
C LYS A 203 -2.30 27.17 -12.01
N HIS A 204 -3.62 27.34 -12.08
CA HIS A 204 -4.57 26.25 -12.26
C HIS A 204 -4.62 25.82 -13.73
N HIS A 205 -4.60 24.51 -13.97
CA HIS A 205 -4.66 23.88 -15.29
C HIS A 205 -5.96 23.07 -15.38
N ALA A 206 -6.94 23.58 -16.12
CA ALA A 206 -8.31 23.04 -16.15
C ALA A 206 -8.45 21.77 -17.00
N GLU A 207 -7.45 21.44 -17.80
CA GLU A 207 -7.36 20.23 -18.62
C GLU A 207 -7.13 18.96 -17.78
N TRP A 208 -6.64 19.12 -16.55
CA TRP A 208 -6.28 18.04 -15.64
C TRP A 208 -6.90 18.29 -14.26
N THR A 209 -7.41 17.22 -13.66
CA THR A 209 -7.95 17.23 -12.31
C THR A 209 -7.11 16.34 -11.41
N TYR A 210 -7.07 16.59 -10.08
CA TYR A 210 -6.28 15.74 -9.18
C TYR A 210 -6.71 14.26 -9.21
N GLY A 211 -7.96 13.98 -9.58
CA GLY A 211 -8.47 12.62 -9.77
C GLY A 211 -7.72 11.81 -10.83
N ASP A 212 -7.07 12.48 -11.79
CA ASP A 212 -6.38 11.84 -12.90
C ASP A 212 -5.01 11.25 -12.54
N PHE A 213 -4.48 11.51 -11.32
CA PHE A 213 -3.07 11.26 -10.96
C PHE A 213 -2.85 10.16 -9.93
N GLN A 214 -3.75 9.16 -9.86
CA GLN A 214 -3.64 8.07 -8.88
C GLN A 214 -2.34 7.25 -9.06
N GLU A 215 -1.88 7.04 -10.30
CA GLU A 215 -0.64 6.28 -10.55
C GLU A 215 0.60 7.01 -10.00
N GLU A 216 0.65 8.33 -10.13
CA GLU A 216 1.73 9.17 -9.61
C GLU A 216 1.66 9.28 -8.07
N MET A 217 0.45 9.35 -7.50
CA MET A 217 0.25 9.23 -6.06
C MET A 217 0.78 7.89 -5.53
N ASP A 218 0.49 6.78 -6.22
CA ASP A 218 0.97 5.45 -5.86
C ASP A 218 2.51 5.37 -5.96
N ALA A 219 3.10 5.95 -7.01
CA ALA A 219 4.55 6.03 -7.18
C ALA A 219 5.24 6.84 -6.06
N LEU A 220 4.67 8.00 -5.70
CA LEU A 220 5.15 8.85 -4.62
C LEU A 220 5.06 8.16 -3.26
N ASN A 221 3.92 7.55 -2.95
CA ASN A 221 3.72 6.79 -1.71
C ASN A 221 4.68 5.61 -1.61
N ARG A 222 4.87 4.87 -2.70
CA ARG A 222 5.84 3.78 -2.78
C ARG A 222 7.26 4.27 -2.53
N ALA A 223 7.70 5.34 -3.21
CA ALA A 223 9.02 5.94 -3.02
C ALA A 223 9.23 6.38 -1.56
N PHE A 224 8.27 7.08 -0.98
CA PHE A 224 8.34 7.54 0.41
C PHE A 224 8.45 6.38 1.41
N ALA A 225 7.59 5.37 1.27
CA ALA A 225 7.61 4.20 2.15
C ALA A 225 8.91 3.38 2.00
N GLU A 226 9.45 3.22 0.79
CA GLU A 226 10.72 2.53 0.57
C GLU A 226 11.91 3.29 1.18
N VAL A 227 11.95 4.62 1.07
CA VAL A 227 12.99 5.46 1.73
C VAL A 227 12.91 5.32 3.25
N MET A 228 11.71 5.42 3.83
CA MET A 228 11.50 5.25 5.28
C MET A 228 11.84 3.83 5.75
N TYR A 229 11.55 2.81 4.92
CA TYR A 229 11.89 1.40 5.21
C TYR A 229 13.40 1.14 5.22
N GLN A 230 14.13 1.72 4.27
CA GLN A 230 15.58 1.58 4.20
C GLN A 230 16.27 2.28 5.37
N GLY A 231 15.78 3.46 5.75
CA GLY A 231 16.41 4.28 6.78
C GLY A 231 17.67 4.99 6.27
N ASP A 232 18.54 5.40 7.19
CA ASP A 232 19.76 6.19 6.89
C ASP A 232 20.93 5.40 6.24
N GLY A 233 20.68 4.18 5.78
CA GLY A 233 21.71 3.27 5.26
C GLY A 233 22.44 2.45 6.33
N ASN A 234 22.47 2.90 7.59
CA ASN A 234 22.94 2.11 8.75
C ASN A 234 21.78 1.38 9.45
N GLY A 235 20.56 1.53 8.93
CA GLY A 235 19.35 0.94 9.50
C GLY A 235 18.73 1.78 10.61
N ASN A 236 19.15 3.03 10.82
CA ASN A 236 18.40 3.95 11.67
C ASN A 236 17.13 4.40 10.96
N ILE A 237 16.06 4.52 11.73
CA ILE A 237 14.81 5.11 11.26
C ILE A 237 14.98 6.64 11.10
N PHE A 238 14.31 7.22 10.11
CA PHE A 238 14.10 8.67 10.06
C PHE A 238 13.00 9.08 11.04
N SER A 239 13.26 10.11 11.86
CA SER A 239 12.27 10.64 12.79
C SER A 239 11.27 11.57 12.10
N PHE A 240 11.68 12.22 11.01
CA PHE A 240 10.89 13.24 10.31
C PHE A 240 10.89 13.02 8.77
N PRO A 241 9.93 13.58 8.03
CA PRO A 241 8.66 14.04 8.57
C PRO A 241 7.89 12.84 9.15
N ILE A 242 7.12 13.07 10.22
CA ILE A 242 6.26 12.02 10.79
C ILE A 242 5.11 11.79 9.80
N PRO A 243 5.01 10.60 9.18
CA PRO A 243 3.97 10.35 8.19
C PRO A 243 2.68 9.88 8.85
N THR A 244 1.56 10.38 8.33
CA THR A 244 0.21 9.98 8.70
C THR A 244 -0.55 9.55 7.46
N TYR A 245 -1.03 8.31 7.44
CA TYR A 245 -1.81 7.75 6.34
C TYR A 245 -3.28 7.76 6.68
N ASN A 246 -4.09 8.29 5.77
CA ASN A 246 -5.53 8.38 5.93
C ASN A 246 -6.22 7.09 5.43
N LEU A 247 -7.03 6.45 6.28
CA LEU A 247 -7.76 5.23 5.94
C LEU A 247 -9.23 5.55 5.72
N TYR A 248 -9.69 5.45 4.47
CA TYR A 248 -11.06 5.77 4.03
C TYR A 248 -11.88 4.53 3.68
N ASP A 249 -13.20 4.73 3.55
CA ASP A 249 -14.08 3.72 2.97
C ASP A 249 -13.67 3.37 1.52
N GLY A 250 -13.71 2.09 1.18
CA GLY A 250 -13.21 1.56 -0.09
C GLY A 250 -11.68 1.37 -0.18
N PHE A 251 -10.94 1.49 0.93
CA PHE A 251 -9.50 1.18 0.95
C PHE A 251 -9.25 -0.30 0.58
N ASP A 252 -8.52 -0.54 -0.51
CA ASP A 252 -8.14 -1.89 -0.96
C ASP A 252 -6.95 -2.42 -0.14
N TRP A 253 -7.27 -3.09 0.97
CA TRP A 253 -6.28 -3.65 1.91
C TRP A 253 -5.34 -4.68 1.28
N ASP A 254 -5.80 -5.40 0.25
CA ASP A 254 -5.04 -6.48 -0.38
C ASP A 254 -4.23 -6.01 -1.60
N SER A 255 -4.34 -4.71 -1.94
CA SER A 255 -3.62 -4.11 -3.04
C SER A 255 -2.10 -4.17 -2.85
N PRO A 256 -1.34 -4.72 -3.82
CA PRO A 256 0.13 -4.79 -3.72
C PRO A 256 0.79 -3.42 -3.69
N ARG A 257 0.11 -2.37 -4.18
CA ARG A 257 0.63 -0.99 -4.15
C ARG A 257 0.85 -0.44 -2.74
N PHE A 258 0.17 -0.99 -1.73
CA PHE A 258 0.33 -0.57 -0.32
C PHE A 258 1.30 -1.45 0.47
N GLU A 259 1.83 -2.54 -0.12
CA GLU A 259 2.81 -3.41 0.53
C GLU A 259 4.01 -2.64 1.14
N PRO A 260 4.61 -1.64 0.46
CA PRO A 260 5.70 -0.85 1.05
C PRO A 260 5.31 -0.13 2.35
N ILE A 261 4.10 0.42 2.42
CA ILE A 261 3.56 1.12 3.60
C ILE A 261 3.44 0.13 4.76
N TRP A 262 2.88 -1.05 4.50
CA TRP A 262 2.75 -2.11 5.49
C TRP A 262 4.11 -2.70 5.90
N ALA A 263 5.08 -2.76 5.00
CA ALA A 263 6.43 -3.23 5.28
C ALA A 263 7.20 -2.28 6.21
N MET A 264 7.11 -0.96 6.00
CA MET A 264 7.66 0.02 6.95
C MET A 264 6.94 -0.01 8.29
N THR A 265 5.61 -0.21 8.27
CA THR A 265 4.80 -0.36 9.49
C THR A 265 5.23 -1.56 10.31
N ALA A 266 5.40 -2.72 9.66
CA ALA A 266 5.84 -3.93 10.34
C ALA A 266 7.23 -3.76 10.97
N LYS A 267 8.17 -3.15 10.23
CA LYS A 267 9.57 -3.01 10.66
C LYS A 267 9.74 -1.99 11.78
N TYR A 268 9.23 -0.79 11.58
CA TYR A 268 9.51 0.37 12.42
C TYR A 268 8.28 0.92 13.13
N GLY A 269 7.06 0.49 12.79
CA GLY A 269 5.84 1.07 13.37
C GLY A 269 5.48 2.46 12.85
N VAL A 270 6.14 2.94 11.79
CA VAL A 270 5.70 4.11 11.01
C VAL A 270 4.90 3.61 9.81
N PRO A 271 3.78 4.23 9.45
CA PRO A 271 3.31 5.57 9.82
C PRO A 271 2.32 5.56 10.99
N TYR A 272 1.76 6.73 11.29
CA TYR A 272 0.46 6.82 11.97
C TYR A 272 -0.68 6.54 11.00
N PHE A 273 -1.82 6.08 11.53
CA PHE A 273 -3.05 5.90 10.75
C PHE A 273 -4.19 6.73 11.32
N THR A 274 -4.82 7.52 10.46
CA THR A 274 -6.08 8.21 10.75
C THR A 274 -7.24 7.30 10.35
N ASN A 275 -8.19 7.07 11.27
CA ASN A 275 -9.33 6.19 11.04
C ASN A 275 -10.54 7.00 10.53
N PHE A 276 -10.75 7.11 9.21
CA PHE A 276 -12.00 7.66 8.66
C PHE A 276 -13.05 6.59 8.34
N LEU A 277 -12.77 5.33 8.68
CA LEU A 277 -13.67 4.20 8.39
C LEU A 277 -14.82 4.10 9.40
N ASN A 278 -14.49 4.19 10.69
CA ASN A 278 -15.45 3.94 11.78
C ASN A 278 -15.46 5.04 12.84
N SER A 279 -14.55 6.01 12.78
CA SER A 279 -14.53 7.10 13.77
C SER A 279 -15.56 8.19 13.45
N ASP A 280 -15.78 9.08 14.41
CA ASP A 280 -16.63 10.26 14.25
C ASP A 280 -15.91 11.41 13.48
N LEU A 281 -14.82 11.10 12.75
CA LEU A 281 -14.09 12.04 11.89
C LEU A 281 -14.70 12.07 10.50
N ASN A 282 -14.88 13.27 9.95
CA ASN A 282 -15.25 13.46 8.56
C ASN A 282 -14.01 13.81 7.71
N PRO A 283 -13.69 13.04 6.65
CA PRO A 283 -12.63 13.36 5.69
C PRO A 283 -12.64 14.79 5.16
N GLU A 284 -13.84 15.37 5.00
CA GLU A 284 -14.00 16.71 4.45
C GLU A 284 -13.66 17.81 5.46
N ASP A 285 -13.81 17.49 6.74
CA ASP A 285 -13.61 18.41 7.88
C ASP A 285 -12.18 18.40 8.41
N PHE A 286 -11.39 17.41 8.01
CA PHE A 286 -10.10 17.08 8.60
C PHE A 286 -8.95 17.49 7.68
N ARG A 287 -8.55 18.77 7.68
CA ARG A 287 -7.39 19.20 6.85
C ARG A 287 -6.30 19.99 7.55
N SER A 288 -6.29 20.02 8.88
CA SER A 288 -5.25 20.76 9.60
C SER A 288 -4.63 19.96 10.71
N MET A 289 -3.37 19.57 10.58
CA MET A 289 -2.75 18.74 11.61
C MET A 289 -1.26 18.97 11.79
N CYS A 290 -0.91 19.99 12.58
CA CYS A 290 0.15 19.75 13.55
C CYS A 290 -0.36 18.71 14.58
N CYS A 291 0.21 17.50 14.56
CA CYS A 291 0.14 16.52 15.63
C CYS A 291 -1.22 16.23 16.32
N ARG A 292 -2.29 15.92 15.58
CA ARG A 292 -3.50 15.16 16.02
C ARG A 292 -4.80 15.96 16.37
N LEU A 293 -4.84 17.29 16.24
CA LEU A 293 -6.03 18.20 16.29
C LEU A 293 -7.31 17.84 15.47
N ARG A 294 -8.37 17.33 16.10
CA ARG A 294 -9.69 17.18 15.45
C ARG A 294 -10.36 18.56 15.22
N LEU A 295 -10.94 18.78 14.04
CA LEU A 295 -11.73 19.99 13.73
C LEU A 295 -13.22 19.64 13.68
N ASP A 296 -14.07 20.52 14.21
CA ASP A 296 -15.51 20.56 13.91
C ASP A 296 -15.78 21.81 13.05
N VAL A 297 -16.03 21.59 11.75
CA VAL A 297 -16.20 22.68 10.78
C VAL A 297 -17.57 23.36 10.94
N GLY A 298 -18.54 22.73 11.59
CA GLY A 298 -19.83 23.36 11.93
C GLY A 298 -19.66 24.64 12.75
N GLN A 299 -18.62 24.69 13.59
CA GLN A 299 -18.27 25.86 14.40
C GLN A 299 -17.47 26.92 13.62
N LEU A 300 -16.77 26.53 12.55
CA LEU A 300 -16.17 27.45 11.58
C LEU A 300 -17.24 28.05 10.63
N HIS A 301 -18.27 27.26 10.30
CA HIS A 301 -19.40 27.66 9.43
C HIS A 301 -20.31 28.73 10.04
N SER A 302 -20.46 28.76 11.37
CA SER A 302 -21.29 29.74 12.08
C SER A 302 -20.83 31.20 11.92
N ARG A 303 -19.64 31.42 11.32
CA ARG A 303 -19.02 32.74 11.13
C ARG A 303 -19.08 33.31 9.70
N GLY A 304 -19.99 32.81 8.87
CA GLY A 304 -20.48 33.52 7.68
C GLY A 304 -19.42 33.78 6.61
N GLY A 305 -19.13 32.79 5.78
CA GLY A 305 -18.37 32.98 4.54
C GLY A 305 -18.23 31.70 3.73
N SER A 306 -18.43 31.77 2.41
CA SER A 306 -18.16 30.67 1.47
C SER A 306 -16.69 30.26 1.55
N LEU A 307 -16.45 28.98 1.83
CA LEU A 307 -15.19 28.41 2.31
C LEU A 307 -14.36 27.79 1.17
N PHE A 308 -14.10 28.53 0.10
CA PHE A 308 -13.03 28.15 -0.83
C PHE A 308 -11.69 28.59 -0.21
N GLY A 309 -10.94 27.64 0.39
CA GLY A 309 -9.51 27.80 0.69
C GLY A 309 -9.06 28.07 2.13
N SER A 310 -9.88 27.92 3.18
CA SER A 310 -9.47 28.19 4.58
C SER A 310 -9.23 26.97 5.48
N VAL A 311 -9.12 25.77 4.92
CA VAL A 311 -8.99 24.51 5.67
C VAL A 311 -7.52 24.08 5.92
N PRO A 312 -6.53 24.34 5.04
CA PRO A 312 -5.14 24.46 5.49
C PRO A 312 -4.92 25.85 6.12
N LEU A 313 -3.91 26.05 6.98
CA LEU A 313 -3.67 27.26 7.82
C LEU A 313 -4.40 27.26 9.19
N THR A 314 -4.39 26.13 9.90
CA THR A 314 -4.81 26.08 11.31
C THR A 314 -3.72 25.44 12.17
N GLY A 315 -3.79 25.64 13.49
CA GLY A 315 -2.81 25.11 14.43
C GLY A 315 -3.20 25.46 15.85
N SER A 316 -2.23 25.69 16.73
CA SER A 316 -2.49 26.11 18.10
C SER A 316 -1.66 27.33 18.46
N MET A 317 -2.29 28.29 19.14
CA MET A 317 -1.61 29.46 19.70
C MET A 317 -0.75 29.11 20.90
N GLY A 318 -1.17 28.13 21.67
CA GLY A 318 -0.54 27.71 22.91
C GLY A 318 -1.27 26.52 23.51
N VAL A 319 -0.53 25.75 24.30
CA VAL A 319 -1.06 24.60 25.03
C VAL A 319 -0.88 24.87 26.52
N VAL A 320 -1.93 24.63 27.30
CA VAL A 320 -1.89 24.57 28.76
C VAL A 320 -2.37 23.20 29.21
N THR A 321 -1.59 22.50 30.03
CA THR A 321 -1.96 21.17 30.55
C THR A 321 -2.26 21.24 32.03
N LEU A 322 -3.48 20.86 32.41
CA LEU A 322 -3.90 20.77 33.80
C LEU A 322 -3.23 19.59 34.51
N ASN A 323 -2.76 19.85 35.73
CA ASN A 323 -2.14 18.85 36.60
C ASN A 323 -3.21 18.17 37.47
N MET A 324 -3.86 17.14 36.95
CA MET A 324 -5.04 16.56 37.60
C MET A 324 -4.75 16.05 39.03
N PRO A 325 -3.60 15.38 39.32
CA PRO A 325 -3.28 14.96 40.69
C PRO A 325 -3.16 16.12 41.67
N ASN A 326 -2.54 17.23 41.27
CA ASN A 326 -2.43 18.42 42.11
C ASN A 326 -3.80 19.03 42.43
N LEU A 327 -4.69 19.07 41.44
CA LEU A 327 -6.06 19.56 41.64
C LEU A 327 -6.86 18.62 42.55
N ALA A 328 -6.65 17.31 42.46
CA ALA A 328 -7.27 16.32 43.33
C ALA A 328 -6.81 16.48 44.79
N MET A 329 -5.51 16.67 45.03
CA MET A 329 -4.98 16.91 46.38
C MET A 329 -5.49 18.20 47.04
N ARG A 330 -6.00 19.15 46.25
CA ARG A 330 -6.58 20.41 46.73
C ARG A 330 -8.06 20.31 47.06
N SER A 331 -8.74 19.27 46.58
CA SER A 331 -10.15 19.06 46.88
C SER A 331 -10.33 18.48 48.28
N ASP A 332 -11.56 18.46 48.77
CA ASP A 332 -11.91 17.77 50.01
C ASP A 332 -12.18 16.25 49.80
N GLY A 333 -11.81 15.72 48.64
CA GLY A 333 -12.06 14.34 48.23
C GLY A 333 -13.42 14.11 47.56
N THR A 334 -14.30 15.12 47.50
CA THR A 334 -15.59 15.00 46.79
C THR A 334 -15.47 15.33 45.30
N LYS A 335 -16.36 14.76 44.49
CA LYS A 335 -16.43 15.02 43.04
C LYS A 335 -16.72 16.49 42.77
N GLU A 336 -17.63 17.07 43.54
CA GLU A 336 -18.10 18.45 43.39
C GLU A 336 -16.97 19.45 43.68
N SER A 337 -16.24 19.24 44.77
CA SER A 337 -15.07 20.06 45.12
C SER A 337 -13.96 19.96 44.07
N PHE A 338 -13.70 18.74 43.57
CA PHE A 338 -12.71 18.53 42.50
C PHE A 338 -13.09 19.27 41.21
N LEU A 339 -14.34 19.15 40.74
CA LEU A 339 -14.82 19.84 39.54
C LEU A 339 -14.79 21.37 39.70
N ALA A 340 -15.09 21.90 40.90
CA ALA A 340 -14.98 23.32 41.19
C ALA A 340 -13.54 23.84 41.07
N ILE A 341 -12.56 23.08 41.58
CA ILE A 341 -11.13 23.42 41.45
C ILE A 341 -10.65 23.32 40.01
N VAL A 342 -11.15 22.33 39.25
CA VAL A 342 -10.88 22.22 37.81
C VAL A 342 -11.42 23.45 37.08
N ASP A 343 -12.64 23.92 37.38
CA ASP A 343 -13.21 25.11 36.76
C ASP A 343 -12.42 26.40 37.07
N GLU A 344 -12.06 26.61 38.33
CA GLU A 344 -11.22 27.75 38.73
C GLU A 344 -9.91 27.75 37.94
N THR A 345 -9.29 26.57 37.82
CA THR A 345 -8.03 26.40 37.10
C THR A 345 -8.19 26.59 35.59
N LEU A 346 -9.30 26.14 35.01
CA LEU A 346 -9.65 26.34 33.60
C LEU A 346 -9.77 27.83 33.26
N ARG A 347 -10.39 28.64 34.13
CA ARG A 347 -10.48 30.09 33.93
C ARG A 347 -9.11 30.73 33.84
N VAL A 348 -8.19 30.38 34.73
CA VAL A 348 -6.82 30.93 34.71
C VAL A 348 -6.04 30.44 33.48
N ALA A 349 -6.24 29.18 33.07
CA ALA A 349 -5.66 28.63 31.86
C ALA A 349 -6.15 29.39 30.60
N LYS A 350 -7.46 29.67 30.50
CA LYS A 350 -8.06 30.52 29.46
C LYS A 350 -7.37 31.89 29.40
N ASP A 351 -7.28 32.57 30.52
CA ASP A 351 -6.70 33.93 30.59
C ASP A 351 -5.24 33.95 30.13
N SER A 352 -4.47 32.89 30.41
CA SER A 352 -3.10 32.75 29.90
C SER A 352 -3.06 32.60 28.38
N LEU A 353 -3.94 31.78 27.78
CA LEU A 353 -3.98 31.55 26.34
C LEU A 353 -4.44 32.80 25.58
N GLU A 354 -5.43 33.51 26.10
CA GLU A 354 -5.90 34.78 25.52
C GLU A 354 -4.85 35.88 25.61
N THR A 355 -4.13 35.97 26.73
CA THR A 355 -2.99 36.90 26.87
C THR A 355 -1.91 36.60 25.83
N LYS A 356 -1.53 35.32 25.67
CA LYS A 356 -0.55 34.90 24.67
C LYS A 356 -1.02 35.25 23.26
N ARG A 357 -2.29 34.96 22.92
CA ARG A 357 -2.88 35.27 21.61
C ARG A 357 -2.83 36.76 21.29
N LYS A 358 -3.14 37.61 22.26
CA LYS A 358 -3.07 39.07 22.12
C LYS A 358 -1.64 39.53 21.81
N VAL A 359 -0.68 39.13 22.65
CA VAL A 359 0.72 39.54 22.52
C VAL A 359 1.33 39.09 21.19
N VAL A 360 1.10 37.84 20.80
CA VAL A 360 1.63 37.30 19.54
C VAL A 360 1.01 38.01 18.32
N ASN A 361 -0.28 38.37 18.36
CA ASN A 361 -0.91 39.15 17.29
C ASN A 361 -0.35 40.58 17.18
N GLU A 362 -0.20 41.27 18.31
CA GLU A 362 0.33 42.64 18.38
C GLU A 362 1.77 42.73 17.85
N HIS A 363 2.56 41.67 18.03
CA HIS A 363 3.96 41.60 17.60
C HIS A 363 4.16 40.78 16.31
N SER A 364 3.15 40.71 15.45
CA SER A 364 3.17 39.89 14.22
C SER A 364 4.34 40.20 13.26
N ALA A 365 4.93 41.41 13.33
CA ALA A 365 6.14 41.76 12.58
C ALA A 365 7.37 40.90 12.93
N LEU A 366 7.36 40.20 14.07
CA LEU A 366 8.40 39.23 14.45
C LEU A 366 8.33 37.92 13.66
N TYR A 367 7.21 37.65 12.96
CA TYR A 367 6.98 36.42 12.20
C TYR A 367 6.69 36.76 10.72
N PRO A 368 7.64 37.39 10.01
CA PRO A 368 7.40 37.93 8.67
C PRO A 368 6.98 36.87 7.65
N TYR A 369 7.50 35.64 7.72
CA TYR A 369 7.08 34.57 6.80
C TYR A 369 5.68 34.05 7.16
N ALA A 370 5.40 33.76 8.44
CA ALA A 370 4.07 33.34 8.87
C ALA A 370 3.01 34.40 8.55
N ALA A 371 3.32 35.68 8.76
CA ALA A 371 2.44 36.80 8.41
C ALA A 371 2.15 36.85 6.90
N HIS A 372 3.13 36.57 6.05
CA HIS A 372 2.93 36.50 4.60
C HIS A 372 1.92 35.41 4.21
N TYR A 373 2.15 34.16 4.65
CA TYR A 373 1.28 33.03 4.32
C TYR A 373 -0.08 33.07 5.03
N LEU A 374 -0.21 33.77 6.16
CA LEU A 374 -1.48 34.02 6.85
C LEU A 374 -2.18 35.32 6.40
N SER A 375 -1.63 36.04 5.40
CA SER A 375 -2.13 37.36 5.00
C SER A 375 -3.57 37.34 4.48
N ALA A 376 -3.98 36.26 3.79
CA ALA A 376 -5.36 36.09 3.34
C ALA A 376 -6.35 36.00 4.51
N ILE A 377 -5.97 35.29 5.58
CA ILE A 377 -6.76 35.21 6.81
C ILE A 377 -6.84 36.59 7.46
N LYS A 378 -5.70 37.26 7.63
CA LYS A 378 -5.65 38.62 8.21
C LYS A 378 -6.54 39.61 7.46
N LYS A 379 -6.56 39.59 6.14
CA LYS A 379 -7.43 40.44 5.30
C LYS A 379 -8.92 40.17 5.54
N ARG A 380 -9.30 38.91 5.77
CA ARG A 380 -10.70 38.49 5.97
C ARG A 380 -11.19 38.69 7.40
N THR A 381 -10.36 38.37 8.40
CA THR A 381 -10.78 38.27 9.81
C THR A 381 -10.20 39.38 10.70
N GLY A 382 -9.25 40.16 10.19
CA GLY A 382 -8.55 41.17 10.98
C GLY A 382 -7.46 40.61 11.91
N SER A 383 -7.19 39.30 11.91
CA SER A 383 -6.13 38.67 12.72
C SER A 383 -5.41 37.55 11.94
N TYR A 384 -4.10 37.37 12.16
CA TYR A 384 -3.34 36.32 11.46
C TYR A 384 -3.68 34.92 11.99
N TRP A 385 -3.96 34.83 13.29
CA TRP A 385 -4.06 33.56 14.01
C TRP A 385 -5.51 33.19 14.38
N THR A 386 -6.50 33.70 13.63
CA THR A 386 -7.92 33.42 13.89
C THR A 386 -8.24 31.93 13.89
N ASN A 387 -7.58 31.17 13.01
CA ASN A 387 -7.82 29.73 12.84
C ASN A 387 -7.01 28.87 13.84
N HIS A 388 -6.17 29.46 14.68
CA HIS A 388 -5.35 28.71 15.64
C HIS A 388 -6.08 28.54 16.96
N PHE A 389 -6.14 27.32 17.46
CA PHE A 389 -6.83 26.95 18.69
C PHE A 389 -6.08 27.41 19.94
N SER A 390 -6.83 27.71 20.99
CA SER A 390 -6.38 27.78 22.37
C SER A 390 -6.54 26.39 22.98
N THR A 391 -5.43 25.67 23.17
CA THR A 391 -5.47 24.24 23.52
C THR A 391 -5.33 24.03 25.02
N ILE A 392 -6.29 23.31 25.60
CA ILE A 392 -6.22 22.84 26.98
C ILE A 392 -6.10 21.32 26.98
N GLY A 393 -5.14 20.78 27.71
CA GLY A 393 -4.98 19.35 27.89
C GLY A 393 -4.93 18.94 29.36
N VAL A 394 -4.84 17.64 29.59
CA VAL A 394 -4.76 17.05 30.94
C VAL A 394 -3.60 16.07 31.02
N VAL A 395 -3.09 15.86 32.23
CA VAL A 395 -2.12 14.81 32.56
C VAL A 395 -2.38 14.27 33.97
N GLY A 396 -2.11 12.98 34.17
CA GLY A 396 -2.19 12.34 35.47
C GLY A 396 -3.61 12.03 35.95
N MET A 397 -4.58 11.82 35.05
CA MET A 397 -5.94 11.49 35.50
C MET A 397 -5.97 10.19 36.30
N ASN A 398 -5.15 9.20 35.95
CA ASN A 398 -5.02 7.97 36.72
C ASN A 398 -4.66 8.25 38.18
N GLU A 399 -3.62 9.04 38.41
CA GLU A 399 -3.15 9.37 39.74
C GLU A 399 -4.12 10.31 40.48
N ALA A 400 -4.84 11.17 39.77
CA ALA A 400 -5.90 11.98 40.36
C ALA A 400 -7.03 11.13 40.93
N LEU A 401 -7.43 10.07 40.21
CA LEU A 401 -8.45 9.13 40.67
C LEU A 401 -7.98 8.31 41.87
N ASP A 402 -6.70 7.90 41.87
CA ASP A 402 -6.09 7.22 43.01
C ASP A 402 -6.09 8.11 44.26
N VAL A 403 -5.78 9.39 44.12
CA VAL A 403 -5.85 10.37 45.22
C VAL A 403 -7.28 10.57 45.73
N LEU A 404 -8.28 10.60 44.85
CA LEU A 404 -9.69 10.85 45.23
C LEU A 404 -10.38 9.62 45.82
N PHE A 405 -10.13 8.43 45.25
CA PHE A 405 -10.92 7.23 45.52
C PHE A 405 -10.10 6.03 46.00
N GLY A 406 -8.76 6.11 45.98
CA GLY A 406 -7.86 5.01 46.31
C GLY A 406 -7.69 3.96 45.20
N GLU A 407 -8.29 4.18 44.02
CA GLU A 407 -8.17 3.34 42.84
C GLU A 407 -8.02 4.19 41.57
N GLY A 408 -7.24 3.69 40.61
CA GLY A 408 -6.93 4.42 39.38
C GLY A 408 -8.01 4.36 38.29
N ILE A 409 -7.62 4.78 37.09
CA ILE A 409 -8.53 4.94 35.95
C ILE A 409 -9.12 3.62 35.43
N ALA A 410 -8.42 2.49 35.65
CA ALA A 410 -8.89 1.17 35.27
C ALA A 410 -10.24 0.80 35.94
N VAL A 411 -10.51 1.34 37.13
CA VAL A 411 -11.76 1.15 37.88
C VAL A 411 -12.69 2.35 37.69
N HIS A 412 -12.16 3.57 37.80
CA HIS A 412 -12.96 4.81 37.80
C HIS A 412 -13.02 5.54 36.45
N ARG A 413 -12.99 4.79 35.33
CA ARG A 413 -13.09 5.34 33.97
C ARG A 413 -14.27 6.30 33.77
N GLU A 414 -15.43 5.96 34.31
CA GLU A 414 -16.66 6.75 34.12
C GLU A 414 -16.53 8.15 34.72
N PHE A 415 -15.81 8.31 35.83
CA PHE A 415 -15.57 9.64 36.39
C PHE A 415 -14.55 10.42 35.56
N ALA A 416 -13.53 9.77 34.99
CA ALA A 416 -12.63 10.44 34.03
C ALA A 416 -13.40 10.96 32.80
N LEU A 417 -14.39 10.20 32.30
CA LEU A 417 -15.28 10.66 31.22
C LEU A 417 -16.13 11.86 31.65
N GLU A 418 -16.70 11.82 32.84
CA GLU A 418 -17.46 12.94 33.44
C GLU A 418 -16.61 14.23 33.48
N VAL A 419 -15.35 14.13 33.91
CA VAL A 419 -14.42 15.26 33.97
C VAL A 419 -14.04 15.77 32.58
N LEU A 420 -13.77 14.88 31.61
CA LEU A 420 -13.47 15.31 30.23
C LEU A 420 -14.66 16.01 29.58
N GLU A 421 -15.89 15.52 29.80
CA GLU A 421 -17.10 16.15 29.29
C GLU A 421 -17.34 17.51 29.93
N PHE A 422 -17.12 17.61 31.25
CA PHE A 422 -17.15 18.88 31.97
C PHE A 422 -16.16 19.89 31.37
N ILE A 423 -14.90 19.51 31.18
CA ILE A 423 -13.89 20.38 30.56
C ILE A 423 -14.34 20.78 29.16
N LYS A 424 -14.83 19.84 28.34
CA LYS A 424 -15.29 20.11 26.97
C LYS A 424 -16.42 21.15 26.95
N GLN A 425 -17.39 21.05 27.86
CA GLN A 425 -18.47 22.03 28.00
C GLN A 425 -17.92 23.42 28.35
N ARG A 426 -17.01 23.51 29.33
CA ARG A 426 -16.37 24.78 29.71
C ARG A 426 -15.60 25.43 28.56
N LEU A 427 -14.90 24.64 27.76
CA LEU A 427 -14.20 25.14 26.56
C LEU A 427 -15.17 25.69 25.50
N GLN A 428 -16.37 25.12 25.36
CA GLN A 428 -17.40 25.66 24.47
C GLN A 428 -17.89 27.03 24.97
N GLU A 429 -18.12 27.16 26.28
CA GLU A 429 -18.48 28.45 26.87
C GLU A 429 -17.38 29.50 26.70
N PHE A 430 -16.11 29.14 26.87
CA PHE A 430 -14.98 30.05 26.61
C PHE A 430 -14.91 30.49 25.16
N GLN A 431 -15.23 29.60 24.22
CA GLN A 431 -15.29 29.94 22.81
C GLN A 431 -16.44 30.91 22.49
N GLU A 432 -17.59 30.77 23.13
CA GLU A 432 -18.70 31.72 23.02
C GLU A 432 -18.33 33.08 23.63
N GLU A 433 -17.68 33.08 24.80
CA GLU A 433 -17.27 34.29 25.53
C GLU A 433 -16.19 35.09 24.79
N THR A 434 -15.11 34.42 24.37
CA THR A 434 -13.92 35.07 23.79
C THR A 434 -14.01 35.24 22.28
N GLY A 435 -14.83 34.42 21.64
CA GLY A 435 -14.85 34.28 20.20
C GLY A 435 -13.60 33.62 19.61
N ASN A 436 -12.74 32.96 20.39
CA ASN A 436 -11.60 32.20 19.88
C ASN A 436 -11.86 30.70 19.92
N LEU A 437 -11.17 29.94 19.06
CA LEU A 437 -11.34 28.49 19.00
C LEU A 437 -10.67 27.79 20.19
N TYR A 438 -11.33 26.81 20.80
CA TYR A 438 -10.78 25.99 21.90
C TYR A 438 -10.89 24.51 21.61
N ASN A 439 -9.94 23.73 22.10
CA ASN A 439 -9.95 22.28 21.97
C ASN A 439 -9.34 21.57 23.18
N LEU A 440 -9.79 20.33 23.39
CA LEU A 440 -9.33 19.45 24.47
C LEU A 440 -8.32 18.44 23.93
N GLU A 441 -7.10 18.43 24.45
CA GLU A 441 -6.00 17.58 23.99
C GLU A 441 -5.57 16.52 25.01
N ALA A 442 -5.28 15.30 24.52
CA ALA A 442 -4.53 14.30 25.24
C ALA A 442 -3.02 14.63 25.15
N THR A 443 -2.55 15.51 26.03
CA THR A 443 -1.16 15.98 26.08
C THR A 443 -0.15 14.80 26.09
N PRO A 444 0.78 14.73 25.12
CA PRO A 444 1.83 13.70 25.08
C PRO A 444 2.78 13.70 26.29
N ALA A 445 2.88 14.84 26.97
CA ALA A 445 3.52 15.04 28.27
C ALA A 445 4.95 14.47 28.38
N GLU A 446 5.82 14.72 27.39
CA GLU A 446 7.21 14.23 27.36
C GLU A 446 7.97 14.57 28.65
N SER A 447 8.19 15.87 28.91
CA SER A 447 8.80 16.35 30.15
C SER A 447 7.76 16.68 31.21
N THR A 448 6.55 17.07 30.80
CA THR A 448 5.49 17.57 31.68
C THR A 448 5.09 16.54 32.73
N CYS A 449 4.98 15.25 32.38
CA CYS A 449 4.60 14.21 33.34
C CYS A 449 5.58 14.07 34.50
N TYR A 450 6.89 14.14 34.22
CA TYR A 450 7.95 14.02 35.21
C TYR A 450 8.10 15.32 36.01
N LYS A 451 8.06 16.46 35.31
CA LYS A 451 8.21 17.78 35.93
C LYS A 451 7.13 18.08 36.97
N LEU A 452 5.87 17.78 36.62
CA LEU A 452 4.74 18.04 37.52
C LEU A 452 4.78 17.08 38.72
N ALA A 453 5.03 15.80 38.48
CA ALA A 453 5.13 14.78 39.54
C ALA A 453 6.25 15.10 40.53
N GLN A 454 7.46 15.39 40.05
CA GLN A 454 8.58 15.77 40.92
C GLN A 454 8.25 16.99 41.78
N ARG A 455 7.62 18.00 41.18
CA ARG A 455 7.27 19.24 41.90
C ARG A 455 6.16 19.01 42.93
N ASP A 456 5.18 18.17 42.63
CA ASP A 456 4.15 17.80 43.60
C ASP A 456 4.72 16.97 44.75
N GLN A 457 5.68 16.07 44.50
CA GLN A 457 6.40 15.36 45.57
C GLN A 457 7.13 16.32 46.52
N GLU A 458 7.75 17.38 45.97
CA GLU A 458 8.43 18.42 46.76
C GLU A 458 7.44 19.28 47.56
N MET A 459 6.28 19.61 46.98
CA MET A 459 5.26 20.46 47.60
C MET A 459 4.36 19.70 48.60
N SER A 460 4.17 18.41 48.40
CA SER A 460 3.27 17.53 49.17
C SER A 460 3.98 16.25 49.62
N PRO A 461 5.04 16.34 50.45
CA PRO A 461 5.87 15.18 50.84
C PRO A 461 5.13 14.12 51.67
N HIS A 462 3.92 14.42 52.14
CA HIS A 462 3.07 13.52 52.91
C HIS A 462 2.17 12.62 52.04
N VAL A 463 2.07 12.91 50.74
CA VAL A 463 1.27 12.13 49.77
C VAL A 463 2.23 11.25 48.97
N SER A 464 1.93 9.95 48.88
CA SER A 464 2.74 9.02 48.08
C SER A 464 2.41 9.19 46.61
N LEU A 465 3.26 9.93 45.87
CA LEU A 465 3.09 10.19 44.44
C LEU A 465 4.15 9.47 43.60
N PRO A 466 3.83 9.00 42.39
CA PRO A 466 4.81 8.36 41.50
C PRO A 466 5.83 9.36 40.97
N ASN A 467 6.94 8.86 40.44
CA ASN A 467 8.00 9.69 39.84
C ASN A 467 7.60 10.36 38.53
N PHE A 468 6.55 9.87 37.87
CA PHE A 468 5.97 10.46 36.68
C PHE A 468 4.45 10.23 36.68
N TYR A 469 3.70 11.15 36.10
CA TYR A 469 2.26 10.98 35.91
C TYR A 469 1.92 10.26 34.61
N THR A 470 0.83 9.50 34.63
CA THR A 470 0.31 8.83 33.44
C THR A 470 -0.15 9.88 32.43
N ASN A 471 0.16 9.66 31.15
CA ASN A 471 -0.20 10.59 30.08
C ASN A 471 -1.73 10.74 30.02
N SER A 472 -2.21 11.98 30.14
CA SER A 472 -3.64 12.34 29.98
C SER A 472 -4.60 11.44 30.75
N THR A 473 -5.46 10.70 30.03
CA THR A 473 -6.41 9.71 30.55
C THR A 473 -6.08 8.30 30.04
N MET A 474 -4.83 8.07 29.66
CA MET A 474 -4.37 6.74 29.24
C MET A 474 -4.43 5.76 30.43
N LEU A 475 -4.54 4.47 30.14
CA LEU A 475 -4.24 3.44 31.13
C LEU A 475 -2.77 3.55 31.54
N PRO A 476 -2.44 3.25 32.82
CA PRO A 476 -1.06 3.00 33.21
C PRO A 476 -0.42 1.97 32.29
N VAL A 477 0.85 2.19 31.95
CA VAL A 477 1.57 1.38 30.95
C VAL A 477 1.76 -0.08 31.35
N ASP A 478 1.51 -0.40 32.61
CA ASP A 478 1.57 -1.74 33.21
C ASP A 478 0.18 -2.30 33.58
N ALA A 479 -0.92 -1.61 33.24
CA ALA A 479 -2.27 -2.01 33.63
C ALA A 479 -2.71 -3.35 33.02
N THR A 480 -2.48 -3.55 31.73
CA THR A 480 -2.86 -4.78 31.01
C THR A 480 -1.89 -5.08 29.88
N ASP A 481 -1.71 -6.37 29.58
CA ASP A 481 -1.05 -6.83 28.36
C ASP A 481 -2.07 -7.27 27.29
N ASP A 482 -3.38 -7.18 27.50
CA ASP A 482 -4.39 -7.48 26.48
C ASP A 482 -4.72 -6.23 25.65
N LEU A 483 -4.41 -6.29 24.35
CA LEU A 483 -4.67 -5.18 23.42
C LEU A 483 -6.14 -4.78 23.37
N PHE A 484 -7.04 -5.77 23.27
CA PHE A 484 -8.45 -5.51 23.04
C PHE A 484 -9.13 -5.04 24.33
N ALA A 485 -8.72 -5.57 25.49
CA ALA A 485 -9.15 -5.02 26.77
C ALA A 485 -8.72 -3.55 26.95
N ALA A 486 -7.49 -3.21 26.53
CA ALA A 486 -7.02 -1.83 26.57
C ALA A 486 -7.83 -0.92 25.62
N LEU A 487 -8.11 -1.38 24.40
CA LEU A 487 -8.92 -0.66 23.41
C LEU A 487 -10.37 -0.46 23.89
N ASP A 488 -11.01 -1.50 24.43
CA ASP A 488 -12.37 -1.44 24.99
C ASP A 488 -12.47 -0.42 26.13
N HIS A 489 -11.43 -0.34 26.96
CA HIS A 489 -11.36 0.64 28.03
C HIS A 489 -11.16 2.06 27.47
N GLN A 490 -10.23 2.22 26.55
CA GLN A 490 -9.71 3.53 26.13
C GLN A 490 -10.59 4.20 25.05
N GLU A 491 -11.33 3.45 24.23
CA GLU A 491 -12.12 3.99 23.13
C GLU A 491 -13.03 5.17 23.54
N PRO A 492 -13.87 5.09 24.61
CA PRO A 492 -14.72 6.22 25.01
C PRO A 492 -13.91 7.47 25.34
N LEU A 493 -12.79 7.34 26.05
CA LEU A 493 -11.93 8.45 26.46
C LEU A 493 -11.30 9.13 25.25
N HIS A 494 -10.76 8.35 24.30
CA HIS A 494 -10.18 8.89 23.07
C HIS A 494 -11.18 9.65 22.22
N ARG A 495 -12.45 9.24 22.20
CA ARG A 495 -13.51 9.89 21.41
C ARG A 495 -13.95 11.24 22.00
N THR A 496 -13.81 11.44 23.31
CA THR A 496 -14.18 12.68 23.98
C THR A 496 -13.23 13.84 23.66
N TYR A 497 -11.97 13.53 23.34
CA TYR A 497 -11.01 14.57 22.92
C TYR A 497 -11.44 15.23 21.60
N THR A 498 -11.52 16.55 21.63
CA THR A 498 -11.78 17.40 20.44
C THR A 498 -10.50 17.91 19.81
N GLY A 499 -9.34 17.64 20.41
CA GLY A 499 -8.00 17.98 19.94
C GLY A 499 -7.14 16.74 19.69
N GLY A 500 -5.85 16.87 19.99
CA GLY A 500 -4.87 15.81 19.79
C GLY A 500 -5.12 14.55 20.60
N THR A 501 -5.27 13.40 19.95
CA THR A 501 -5.34 12.09 20.62
C THR A 501 -4.74 10.97 19.76
N VAL A 502 -4.17 9.93 20.38
CA VAL A 502 -3.70 8.73 19.69
C VAL A 502 -3.57 7.53 20.62
N PHE A 503 -4.01 6.37 20.15
CA PHE A 503 -3.73 5.10 20.82
C PHE A 503 -2.45 4.48 20.26
N HIS A 504 -1.47 4.24 21.13
CA HIS A 504 -0.22 3.56 20.78
C HIS A 504 -0.34 2.07 21.07
N VAL A 505 -0.30 1.24 20.04
CA VAL A 505 -0.21 -0.22 20.20
C VAL A 505 1.24 -0.58 20.52
N LEU A 506 1.55 -0.70 21.81
CA LEU A 506 2.89 -0.98 22.33
C LEU A 506 3.26 -2.45 22.04
N LEU A 507 4.21 -2.66 21.12
CA LEU A 507 4.67 -3.97 20.68
C LEU A 507 6.11 -4.22 21.16
N GLY A 508 6.42 -5.45 21.57
CA GLY A 508 7.76 -5.80 22.07
C GLY A 508 8.84 -5.81 20.99
N GLU A 509 8.49 -6.21 19.77
CA GLU A 509 9.44 -6.20 18.65
C GLU A 509 8.72 -6.08 17.31
N ARG A 510 9.51 -5.99 16.24
CA ARG A 510 9.02 -5.95 14.85
C ARG A 510 7.98 -7.05 14.59
N LEU A 511 6.97 -6.70 13.79
CA LEU A 511 5.98 -7.66 13.29
C LEU A 511 6.60 -8.56 12.20
N PRO A 512 6.26 -9.88 12.15
CA PRO A 512 6.93 -10.83 11.26
C PRO A 512 6.76 -10.55 9.77
N SER A 513 5.64 -9.97 9.37
CA SER A 513 5.37 -9.60 7.97
C SER A 513 4.56 -8.32 7.88
N TRP A 514 4.54 -7.75 6.68
CA TRP A 514 3.70 -6.61 6.35
C TRP A 514 2.20 -6.97 6.44
N THR A 515 1.81 -8.21 6.12
CA THR A 515 0.41 -8.66 6.25
C THR A 515 -0.08 -8.61 7.69
N HIS A 516 0.77 -8.97 8.67
CA HIS A 516 0.40 -8.87 10.09
C HIS A 516 0.18 -7.42 10.54
N ALA A 517 1.01 -6.48 10.07
CA ALA A 517 0.83 -5.06 10.36
C ALA A 517 -0.49 -4.54 9.78
N ARG A 518 -0.77 -4.88 8.52
CA ARG A 518 -2.02 -4.57 7.84
C ARG A 518 -3.22 -5.13 8.58
N ASP A 519 -3.23 -6.42 8.88
CA ASP A 519 -4.38 -7.11 9.46
C ASP A 519 -4.66 -6.64 10.89
N LEU A 520 -3.62 -6.30 11.66
CA LEU A 520 -3.75 -5.70 12.97
C LEU A 520 -4.38 -4.30 12.90
N VAL A 521 -3.85 -3.42 12.03
CA VAL A 521 -4.42 -2.07 11.83
C VAL A 521 -5.86 -2.18 11.35
N ARG A 522 -6.14 -3.02 10.33
CA ARG A 522 -7.49 -3.30 9.83
C ARG A 522 -8.43 -3.73 10.94
N SER A 523 -8.00 -4.66 11.78
CA SER A 523 -8.81 -5.16 12.90
C SER A 523 -9.15 -4.08 13.91
N ILE A 524 -8.22 -3.16 14.21
CA ILE A 524 -8.46 -2.07 15.16
C ILE A 524 -9.41 -1.04 14.55
N VAL A 525 -9.09 -0.50 13.37
CA VAL A 525 -9.84 0.63 12.79
C VAL A 525 -11.26 0.26 12.33
N THR A 526 -11.51 -1.03 12.05
CA THR A 526 -12.85 -1.52 11.69
C THR A 526 -13.72 -1.85 12.91
N LYS A 527 -13.13 -2.20 14.06
CA LYS A 527 -13.89 -2.55 15.28
C LYS A 527 -14.09 -1.34 16.19
N TYR A 528 -13.11 -0.46 16.27
CA TYR A 528 -13.09 0.67 17.18
C TYR A 528 -13.19 2.00 16.44
N ARG A 529 -13.78 2.99 17.10
CA ARG A 529 -13.94 4.36 16.62
C ARG A 529 -12.82 5.29 17.07
N ILE A 530 -11.67 4.74 17.46
CA ILE A 530 -10.50 5.52 17.87
C ILE A 530 -9.99 6.33 16.67
N PRO A 531 -9.80 7.66 16.80
CA PRO A 531 -9.42 8.53 15.68
C PRO A 531 -8.05 8.23 15.08
N TYR A 532 -7.08 7.90 15.94
CA TYR A 532 -5.67 7.77 15.58
C TYR A 532 -5.05 6.55 16.23
N VAL A 533 -4.35 5.75 15.42
CA VAL A 533 -3.66 4.54 15.87
C VAL A 533 -2.24 4.53 15.34
N SER A 534 -1.34 3.93 16.11
CA SER A 534 0.00 3.59 15.65
C SER A 534 0.47 2.27 16.22
N LEU A 535 1.38 1.60 15.51
CA LEU A 535 2.09 0.43 16.01
C LEU A 535 3.46 0.87 16.54
N THR A 536 3.87 0.34 17.68
CA THR A 536 5.10 0.76 18.37
C THR A 536 5.96 -0.47 18.67
N PRO A 537 6.65 -1.07 17.68
CA PRO A 537 7.66 -2.10 17.95
C PRO A 537 8.88 -1.48 18.61
N THR A 538 9.51 -2.23 19.51
CA THR A 538 10.85 -1.90 20.02
C THR A 538 11.91 -2.60 19.15
N PHE A 539 12.99 -1.90 18.82
CA PHE A 539 14.08 -2.45 18.01
C PHE A 539 15.41 -1.85 18.44
N SER A 540 16.51 -2.46 18.02
CA SER A 540 17.85 -2.03 18.42
C SER A 540 18.73 -1.81 17.20
N ILE A 541 19.61 -0.81 17.24
CA ILE A 541 20.54 -0.54 16.14
C ILE A 541 21.98 -0.78 16.59
N CYS A 542 22.68 -1.65 15.88
CA CYS A 542 24.13 -1.81 15.97
C CYS A 542 24.82 -0.91 14.93
N LYS A 543 25.88 -0.20 15.33
CA LYS A 543 26.66 0.65 14.41
C LYS A 543 27.24 -0.11 13.20
N THR A 544 27.50 -1.41 13.35
CA THR A 544 28.10 -2.24 12.31
C THR A 544 27.08 -3.11 11.58
N HIS A 545 26.11 -3.68 12.30
CA HIS A 545 25.16 -4.66 11.76
C HIS A 545 23.76 -4.10 11.49
N GLY A 546 23.54 -2.83 11.80
CA GLY A 546 22.27 -2.12 11.63
C GLY A 546 21.16 -2.67 12.51
N HIS A 547 19.96 -2.76 11.93
CA HIS A 547 18.73 -3.10 12.63
C HIS A 547 18.71 -4.51 13.22
N ILE A 548 18.32 -4.60 14.50
CA ILE A 548 18.12 -5.82 15.30
C ILE A 548 16.69 -5.80 15.85
N SER A 549 15.99 -6.93 15.78
CA SER A 549 14.63 -7.06 16.30
C SER A 549 14.62 -7.03 17.82
N GLY A 550 13.69 -6.27 18.40
CA GLY A 550 13.47 -6.22 19.84
C GLY A 550 14.49 -5.37 20.59
N GLU A 551 14.35 -5.39 21.91
CA GLU A 551 15.25 -4.74 22.85
C GLU A 551 16.50 -5.60 23.06
N SER A 552 17.64 -5.08 22.60
CA SER A 552 18.95 -5.72 22.73
C SER A 552 19.98 -4.62 22.97
N HIS A 553 20.51 -4.54 24.20
CA HIS A 553 21.55 -3.57 24.58
C HIS A 553 22.92 -3.92 24.02
N THR A 554 23.13 -5.18 23.63
CA THR A 554 24.35 -5.68 22.97
C THR A 554 24.00 -6.35 21.65
N CYS A 555 24.88 -6.21 20.66
CA CYS A 555 24.67 -6.80 19.35
C CYS A 555 24.91 -8.31 19.41
N PRO A 556 23.95 -9.16 19.00
CA PRO A 556 24.14 -10.62 19.03
C PRO A 556 25.19 -11.11 18.01
N LYS A 557 25.63 -10.25 17.08
CA LYS A 557 26.61 -10.59 16.04
C LYS A 557 28.05 -10.19 16.39
N CYS A 558 28.26 -9.05 17.04
CA CYS A 558 29.62 -8.58 17.39
C CYS A 558 29.82 -8.19 18.86
N GLY A 559 28.81 -8.29 19.72
CA GLY A 559 28.90 -7.91 21.13
C GLY A 559 28.99 -6.41 21.39
N ALA A 560 29.02 -5.55 20.36
CA ALA A 560 29.05 -4.09 20.53
C ALA A 560 27.74 -3.55 21.13
N GLU A 561 27.82 -2.42 21.81
CA GLU A 561 26.64 -1.71 22.35
C GLU A 561 25.65 -1.35 21.23
N CYS A 562 24.36 -1.55 21.51
CA CYS A 562 23.26 -1.23 20.62
C CYS A 562 22.40 -0.10 21.17
N LEU A 563 21.88 0.73 20.26
CA LEU A 563 20.91 1.76 20.60
C LEU A 563 19.51 1.15 20.53
N VAL A 564 18.84 1.02 21.66
CA VAL A 564 17.43 0.59 21.71
C VAL A 564 16.53 1.77 21.35
N TYR A 565 15.69 1.62 20.34
CA TYR A 565 14.71 2.60 19.89
C TYR A 565 13.30 2.16 20.26
N SER A 566 12.50 3.12 20.74
CA SER A 566 11.07 2.94 20.96
C SER A 566 10.34 4.28 20.80
N ARG A 567 9.03 4.22 20.59
CA ARG A 567 8.15 5.39 20.61
C ARG A 567 7.54 5.49 22.00
N ILE A 568 7.82 6.59 22.70
CA ILE A 568 7.27 6.82 24.04
C ILE A 568 6.07 7.76 23.98
N VAL A 569 6.26 8.98 23.48
CA VAL A 569 5.21 10.03 23.44
C VAL A 569 4.68 10.36 22.04
N GLY A 570 5.40 9.96 20.99
CA GLY A 570 4.95 10.22 19.63
C GLY A 570 5.96 10.09 18.50
N TYR A 571 7.25 9.96 18.80
CA TYR A 571 8.29 9.76 17.79
C TYR A 571 9.36 8.80 18.32
N PHE A 572 10.16 8.24 17.40
CA PHE A 572 11.22 7.31 17.75
C PHE A 572 12.50 8.03 18.14
N ARG A 573 13.03 7.69 19.31
CA ARG A 573 14.36 8.06 19.79
C ARG A 573 14.99 6.90 20.56
N PRO A 574 16.32 6.87 20.69
CA PRO A 574 16.98 5.94 21.60
C PRO A 574 16.41 6.07 23.03
N THR A 575 16.09 4.95 23.67
CA THR A 575 15.52 4.90 25.03
C THR A 575 16.39 5.65 26.06
N ARG A 576 17.71 5.64 25.84
CA ARG A 576 18.69 6.35 26.69
C ARG A 576 18.63 7.88 26.58
N ASP A 577 18.05 8.43 25.52
CA ASP A 577 18.01 9.89 25.29
C ASP A 577 16.80 10.56 25.97
N TRP A 578 15.80 9.77 26.38
CA TRP A 578 14.64 10.27 27.10
C TRP A 578 14.98 10.71 28.54
N ASN A 579 14.13 11.58 29.09
CA ASN A 579 14.21 11.99 30.49
C ASN A 579 13.95 10.82 31.45
N ARG A 580 14.22 11.03 32.74
CA ARG A 580 14.13 9.98 33.77
C ARG A 580 12.74 9.38 33.89
N GLY A 581 11.69 10.20 33.92
CA GLY A 581 10.31 9.71 34.00
C GLY A 581 9.91 8.87 32.79
N LYS A 582 10.31 9.26 31.58
CA LYS A 582 10.02 8.48 30.37
C LYS A 582 10.84 7.19 30.25
N LYS A 583 12.05 7.14 30.81
CA LYS A 583 12.81 5.89 30.98
C LYS A 583 12.12 4.93 31.94
N GLU A 584 11.60 5.46 33.04
CA GLU A 584 10.84 4.66 34.03
C GLU A 584 9.52 4.15 33.43
N GLU A 585 8.76 5.01 32.74
CA GLU A 585 7.57 4.62 31.97
C GLU A 585 7.88 3.47 31.01
N PHE A 586 8.97 3.58 30.23
CA PHE A 586 9.38 2.52 29.32
C PHE A 586 9.74 1.21 30.06
N SER A 587 10.36 1.30 31.23
CA SER A 587 10.75 0.11 32.01
C SER A 587 9.55 -0.65 32.63
N LEU A 588 8.48 0.06 32.97
CA LEU A 588 7.25 -0.53 33.52
C LEU A 588 6.31 -1.07 32.44
N ARG A 589 6.48 -0.60 31.20
CA ARG A 589 5.59 -0.86 30.07
C ARG A 589 5.39 -2.35 29.80
N LYS A 590 4.13 -2.79 29.84
CA LYS A 590 3.70 -4.06 29.26
C LYS A 590 3.51 -3.90 27.75
N THR A 591 3.96 -4.91 27.01
CA THR A 591 3.71 -5.00 25.57
C THR A 591 2.41 -5.74 25.33
N TYR A 592 1.56 -5.21 24.43
CA TYR A 592 0.28 -5.82 24.17
C TYR A 592 0.38 -7.19 23.48
N ARG A 593 -0.58 -8.04 23.84
CA ARG A 593 -0.87 -9.36 23.31
C ARG A 593 -2.18 -9.31 22.53
N TYR A 594 -2.24 -10.00 21.39
CA TYR A 594 -3.47 -10.08 20.59
C TYR A 594 -3.67 -11.46 19.95
N PRO A 595 -4.93 -11.92 19.75
CA PRO A 595 -5.24 -13.14 18.99
C PRO A 595 -4.57 -13.14 17.61
N GLY A 596 -3.72 -14.14 17.39
CA GLY A 596 -2.76 -14.21 16.27
C GLY A 596 -1.30 -14.28 16.73
N GLN A 597 -0.97 -13.71 17.90
CA GLN A 597 0.39 -13.70 18.44
C GLN A 597 0.89 -15.05 18.97
N ALA A 598 0.00 -15.99 19.29
CA ALA A 598 0.36 -17.37 19.59
C ALA A 598 0.95 -18.09 18.36
N SER A 599 0.49 -17.77 17.15
CA SER A 599 1.12 -18.21 15.90
C SER A 599 2.51 -17.58 15.73
N LEU A 600 2.67 -16.31 16.14
CA LEU A 600 3.92 -15.53 16.06
C LEU A 600 4.98 -15.99 17.08
N THR A 601 4.57 -16.47 18.26
CA THR A 601 5.48 -17.03 19.28
C THR A 601 5.86 -18.47 18.97
N ALA A 602 4.99 -19.24 18.32
CA ALA A 602 5.36 -20.52 17.70
C ALA A 602 6.39 -20.32 16.57
N GLU A 603 6.25 -19.27 15.75
CA GLU A 603 7.24 -18.87 14.73
C GLU A 603 8.54 -18.29 15.30
N LYS A 604 8.51 -17.59 16.45
CA LYS A 604 9.73 -17.09 17.13
C LYS A 604 10.48 -18.12 17.94
N ARG A 605 9.81 -19.11 18.54
CA ARG A 605 10.48 -20.25 19.20
C ARG A 605 11.33 -21.06 18.22
N LEU A 606 11.03 -20.99 16.93
CA LEU A 606 11.83 -21.57 15.86
C LEU A 606 13.13 -20.81 15.56
N CYS A 607 13.35 -19.57 16.06
CA CYS A 607 14.52 -18.75 15.66
C CYS A 607 15.69 -18.72 16.66
N ASN A 608 15.50 -19.07 17.95
CA ASN A 608 16.57 -18.99 18.95
C ASN A 608 16.76 -20.35 19.66
N GLY A 609 17.81 -21.08 19.29
CA GLY A 609 18.39 -22.20 20.06
C GLY A 609 17.65 -23.55 20.07
N GLN A 610 16.36 -23.60 19.70
CA GLN A 610 15.56 -24.86 19.68
C GLN A 610 15.47 -25.55 18.31
N LEU A 611 16.04 -24.95 17.24
CA LEU A 611 15.97 -25.45 15.86
C LEU A 611 16.43 -26.90 15.72
N ALA A 612 17.52 -27.29 16.38
CA ALA A 612 18.03 -28.66 16.33
C ALA A 612 17.06 -29.68 16.98
N SER A 613 16.36 -29.31 18.07
CA SER A 613 15.36 -30.18 18.71
C SER A 613 14.06 -30.28 17.87
N ALA A 614 13.62 -29.17 17.29
CA ALA A 614 12.41 -29.13 16.46
C ALA A 614 12.61 -29.82 15.10
N LEU A 615 13.81 -29.75 14.52
CA LEU A 615 14.17 -30.46 13.28
C LEU A 615 14.28 -31.97 13.48
N GLY A 616 14.74 -32.41 14.67
CA GLY A 616 14.81 -33.84 15.03
C GLY A 616 13.44 -34.51 15.23
N GLU A 617 12.40 -33.72 15.53
CA GLU A 617 11.02 -34.20 15.73
C GLU A 617 10.13 -34.10 14.47
N LEU A 618 10.64 -33.56 13.36
CA LEU A 618 9.87 -33.46 12.12
C LEU A 618 9.56 -34.86 11.56
N GLN A 619 8.27 -35.14 11.35
CA GLN A 619 7.80 -36.31 10.61
C GLN A 619 8.03 -36.12 9.10
N LEU A 620 9.30 -36.04 8.68
CA LEU A 620 9.73 -35.90 7.30
C LEU A 620 10.85 -36.91 7.01
N PRO A 621 10.50 -38.15 6.63
CA PRO A 621 11.48 -39.21 6.42
C PRO A 621 12.23 -39.00 5.11
N ILE A 622 13.57 -38.99 5.18
CA ILE A 622 14.48 -38.79 4.05
C ILE A 622 15.07 -40.15 3.65
N ALA A 623 14.84 -40.55 2.40
CA ALA A 623 15.35 -41.81 1.82
C ALA A 623 16.71 -41.63 1.11
N GLY A 624 17.10 -40.39 0.80
CA GLY A 624 18.38 -40.08 0.18
C GLY A 624 18.61 -38.58 0.01
N PHE A 625 19.86 -38.19 -0.16
CA PHE A 625 20.28 -36.81 -0.35
C PHE A 625 21.43 -36.71 -1.35
N ILE A 626 21.28 -35.82 -2.33
CA ILE A 626 22.32 -35.47 -3.30
C ILE A 626 22.79 -34.05 -2.97
N PRO A 627 24.03 -33.88 -2.46
CA PRO A 627 24.56 -32.59 -2.07
C PRO A 627 24.61 -31.54 -3.20
N GLN A 628 24.77 -31.99 -4.44
CA GLN A 628 24.95 -31.13 -5.61
C GLN A 628 24.44 -31.77 -6.91
N THR A 629 23.63 -31.01 -7.65
CA THR A 629 23.17 -31.28 -9.02
C THR A 629 23.23 -30.01 -9.86
N PHE A 630 23.30 -30.15 -11.19
CA PHE A 630 23.34 -29.05 -12.16
C PHE A 630 22.13 -29.00 -13.09
N SER A 631 21.17 -29.94 -12.99
CA SER A 631 20.08 -30.09 -13.97
C SER A 631 18.67 -30.08 -13.39
N ASP A 632 18.49 -30.38 -12.10
CA ASP A 632 17.16 -30.71 -11.56
C ASP A 632 16.34 -29.52 -11.06
N TYR A 633 16.88 -28.31 -11.14
CA TYR A 633 16.20 -27.07 -10.75
C TYR A 633 16.19 -26.07 -11.92
N PRO A 634 15.10 -25.97 -12.68
CA PRO A 634 14.96 -25.01 -13.77
C PRO A 634 15.21 -23.57 -13.31
N GLY A 635 16.07 -22.84 -14.04
CA GLY A 635 16.45 -21.46 -13.70
C GLY A 635 17.53 -21.34 -12.63
N LYS A 636 18.09 -22.45 -12.12
CA LYS A 636 19.25 -22.46 -11.22
C LYS A 636 20.37 -23.31 -11.81
N VAL A 637 21.60 -22.79 -11.77
CA VAL A 637 22.79 -23.49 -12.26
C VAL A 637 23.16 -24.68 -11.36
N GLN A 638 22.84 -24.60 -10.07
CA GLN A 638 23.19 -25.60 -9.08
C GLN A 638 22.11 -25.70 -7.99
N ALA A 639 21.83 -26.91 -7.52
CA ALA A 639 20.95 -27.18 -6.37
C ALA A 639 21.40 -28.43 -5.60
N SER A 640 20.84 -28.66 -4.41
CA SER A 640 20.86 -29.97 -3.74
C SER A 640 19.52 -30.67 -3.95
N ILE A 641 19.46 -32.00 -3.82
CA ILE A 641 18.20 -32.77 -3.91
C ILE A 641 18.01 -33.58 -2.63
N MET A 642 16.83 -33.49 -2.04
CA MET A 642 16.40 -34.33 -0.93
C MET A 642 15.26 -35.23 -1.40
N PHE A 643 15.37 -36.54 -1.16
CA PHE A 643 14.34 -37.52 -1.51
C PHE A 643 13.56 -37.94 -0.25
N THR A 644 12.26 -37.69 -0.23
CA THR A 644 11.34 -38.17 0.82
C THR A 644 10.96 -39.64 0.60
N SER A 645 10.70 -40.36 1.68
CA SER A 645 10.41 -41.80 1.64
C SER A 645 8.91 -42.11 1.51
N GLY A 646 8.54 -43.07 0.69
CA GLY A 646 7.15 -43.56 0.55
C GLY A 646 6.34 -42.75 -0.46
N CYS A 647 5.50 -43.43 -1.23
CA CYS A 647 4.62 -42.80 -2.23
C CYS A 647 3.23 -43.45 -2.19
N ASN A 648 2.20 -42.62 -2.11
CA ASN A 648 0.80 -43.05 -2.06
C ASN A 648 0.25 -43.54 -3.42
N LEU A 649 0.93 -43.28 -4.54
CA LEU A 649 0.59 -43.87 -5.85
C LEU A 649 1.23 -45.23 -6.09
N ALA A 650 2.44 -45.45 -5.57
CA ALA A 650 3.23 -46.67 -5.71
C ALA A 650 3.19 -47.31 -7.12
N CYS A 651 3.36 -46.49 -8.17
CA CYS A 651 3.25 -46.94 -9.56
C CYS A 651 4.18 -48.13 -9.82
N PRO A 652 3.69 -49.27 -10.39
CA PRO A 652 4.50 -50.48 -10.54
C PRO A 652 5.79 -50.31 -11.36
N TRP A 653 5.79 -49.32 -12.25
CA TRP A 653 6.88 -48.95 -13.15
C TRP A 653 7.81 -47.87 -12.58
N CYS A 654 7.63 -47.41 -11.33
CA CYS A 654 8.48 -46.37 -10.76
C CYS A 654 9.95 -46.85 -10.64
N HIS A 655 10.90 -46.06 -11.16
CA HIS A 655 12.34 -46.36 -11.10
C HIS A 655 12.94 -46.14 -9.70
N ASN A 656 12.27 -45.36 -8.85
CA ASN A 656 12.66 -45.10 -7.45
C ASN A 656 12.01 -46.10 -6.49
N GLY A 657 12.02 -47.39 -6.84
CA GLY A 657 11.39 -48.45 -6.04
C GLY A 657 11.84 -48.50 -4.58
N PRO A 658 13.15 -48.39 -4.24
CA PRO A 658 13.63 -48.32 -2.86
C PRO A 658 12.99 -47.15 -2.09
N VAL A 659 13.04 -45.94 -2.65
CA VAL A 659 12.43 -44.73 -2.06
C VAL A 659 10.93 -44.93 -1.80
N VAL A 660 10.20 -45.55 -2.74
CA VAL A 660 8.76 -45.85 -2.58
C VAL A 660 8.49 -46.89 -1.48
N ARG A 661 9.38 -47.86 -1.28
CA ARG A 661 9.29 -48.86 -0.20
C ARG A 661 9.77 -48.35 1.16
N GLY A 662 10.30 -47.13 1.22
CA GLY A 662 10.90 -46.57 2.44
C GLY A 662 12.27 -47.17 2.76
N GLU A 663 12.91 -47.79 1.77
CA GLU A 663 14.30 -48.26 1.89
C GLU A 663 15.23 -47.06 1.67
N ALA A 664 16.26 -46.92 2.52
CA ALA A 664 17.33 -45.97 2.28
C ALA A 664 18.10 -46.39 1.02
N ASP A 665 18.49 -45.40 0.22
CA ASP A 665 19.37 -45.65 -0.92
C ASP A 665 20.75 -46.16 -0.39
N PRO A 666 21.19 -47.37 -0.76
CA PRO A 666 22.45 -47.93 -0.28
C PRO A 666 23.69 -47.10 -0.69
N ASP A 667 23.57 -46.25 -1.71
CA ASP A 667 24.65 -45.40 -2.22
C ASP A 667 24.54 -43.92 -1.75
N SER A 668 23.56 -43.60 -0.88
CA SER A 668 23.32 -42.23 -0.37
C SER A 668 23.42 -42.16 1.16
N PRO A 669 23.98 -41.09 1.74
CA PRO A 669 23.99 -40.92 3.19
C PRO A 669 22.56 -40.77 3.74
N VAL A 670 22.27 -41.50 4.82
CA VAL A 670 21.08 -41.23 5.63
C VAL A 670 21.31 -39.90 6.35
N VAL A 671 20.52 -38.90 6.00
CA VAL A 671 20.61 -37.55 6.59
C VAL A 671 19.29 -37.17 7.25
N THR A 672 19.40 -36.33 8.28
CA THR A 672 18.29 -35.70 8.97
C THR A 672 17.90 -34.38 8.28
N PRO A 673 16.67 -33.87 8.51
CA PRO A 673 16.28 -32.54 8.03
C PRO A 673 17.24 -31.42 8.49
N SER A 674 17.87 -31.58 9.67
CA SER A 674 18.88 -30.64 10.17
C SER A 674 20.14 -30.65 9.32
N GLU A 675 20.68 -31.82 9.01
CA GLU A 675 21.89 -31.94 8.20
C GLU A 675 21.67 -31.42 6.77
N VAL A 676 20.47 -31.62 6.21
CA VAL A 676 20.09 -31.02 4.92
C VAL A 676 20.06 -29.50 5.00
N LEU A 677 19.45 -28.95 6.05
CA LEU A 677 19.38 -27.49 6.25
C LEU A 677 20.78 -26.88 6.42
N ASP A 678 21.63 -27.49 7.23
CA ASP A 678 22.99 -27.03 7.49
C ASP A 678 23.82 -27.03 6.21
N HIS A 679 23.75 -28.11 5.43
CA HIS A 679 24.44 -28.22 4.15
C HIS A 679 23.99 -27.14 3.16
N VAL A 680 22.67 -27.01 2.93
CA VAL A 680 22.15 -26.06 1.93
C VAL A 680 22.38 -24.61 2.38
N THR A 681 22.34 -24.34 3.68
CA THR A 681 22.62 -23.00 4.24
C THR A 681 24.09 -22.63 4.04
N ALA A 682 25.01 -23.59 4.20
CA ALA A 682 26.44 -23.41 3.98
C ALA A 682 26.81 -23.34 2.48
N SER A 683 25.98 -23.91 1.60
CA SER A 683 26.20 -23.88 0.16
C SER A 683 26.06 -22.47 -0.43
N ALA A 684 26.88 -22.15 -1.43
CA ALA A 684 26.79 -20.87 -2.14
C ALA A 684 25.49 -20.73 -2.96
N HIS A 685 24.92 -21.84 -3.43
CA HIS A 685 23.76 -21.84 -4.32
C HIS A 685 22.42 -21.69 -3.57
N LYS A 686 22.35 -21.99 -2.26
CA LYS A 686 21.15 -21.86 -1.41
C LYS A 686 19.85 -22.29 -2.09
N SER A 687 19.87 -23.47 -2.72
CA SER A 687 18.77 -23.97 -3.54
C SER A 687 18.57 -25.46 -3.28
N LEU A 688 17.35 -25.88 -2.96
CA LEU A 688 16.99 -27.28 -2.63
C LEU A 688 15.82 -27.76 -3.48
N VAL A 689 15.95 -28.96 -4.05
CA VAL A 689 14.87 -29.71 -4.69
C VAL A 689 14.35 -30.74 -3.68
N VAL A 690 13.09 -30.60 -3.26
CA VAL A 690 12.39 -31.57 -2.43
C VAL A 690 11.63 -32.51 -3.35
N SER A 691 12.12 -33.75 -3.48
CA SER A 691 11.59 -34.77 -4.39
C SER A 691 11.49 -36.13 -3.68
N GLY A 692 11.47 -37.24 -4.42
CA GLY A 692 11.42 -38.61 -3.88
C GLY A 692 10.05 -39.25 -4.08
N GLY A 693 9.56 -39.94 -3.06
CA GLY A 693 8.29 -40.66 -3.10
C GLY A 693 7.09 -39.74 -3.35
N GLU A 694 6.42 -39.26 -2.30
CA GLU A 694 5.46 -38.16 -2.41
C GLU A 694 5.65 -37.19 -1.25
N PRO A 695 6.40 -36.08 -1.42
CA PRO A 695 6.68 -35.17 -0.32
C PRO A 695 5.43 -34.67 0.40
N THR A 696 4.34 -34.39 -0.34
CA THR A 696 3.13 -33.77 0.23
C THR A 696 2.33 -34.70 1.14
N MET A 697 2.67 -35.99 1.21
CA MET A 697 2.03 -36.91 2.16
C MET A 697 2.56 -36.78 3.59
N HIS A 698 3.69 -36.09 3.77
CA HIS A 698 4.35 -35.97 5.07
C HIS A 698 3.95 -34.70 5.80
N ALA A 699 3.48 -34.86 7.05
CA ALA A 699 3.10 -33.73 7.91
C ALA A 699 4.29 -32.79 8.19
N GLY A 700 5.52 -33.30 8.21
CA GLY A 700 6.74 -32.52 8.41
C GLY A 700 7.15 -31.63 7.23
N LEU A 701 6.55 -31.79 6.04
CA LEU A 701 6.96 -31.02 4.85
C LEU A 701 6.75 -29.52 5.03
N VAL A 702 5.53 -29.08 5.37
CA VAL A 702 5.21 -27.64 5.45
C VAL A 702 6.04 -26.93 6.53
N PRO A 703 6.18 -27.47 7.77
CA PRO A 703 7.12 -26.94 8.74
C PRO A 703 8.56 -26.82 8.22
N PHE A 704 9.06 -27.85 7.52
CA PHE A 704 10.41 -27.83 6.96
C PHE A 704 10.56 -26.75 5.88
N LEU A 705 9.60 -26.61 4.98
CA LEU A 705 9.61 -25.57 3.94
C LEU A 705 9.62 -24.15 4.55
N ARG A 706 8.91 -23.92 5.66
CA ARG A 706 8.96 -22.64 6.39
C ARG A 706 10.35 -22.35 6.94
N ILE A 707 11.03 -23.37 7.46
CA ILE A 707 12.41 -23.25 7.93
C ILE A 707 13.35 -22.92 6.75
N LEU A 708 13.22 -23.61 5.62
CA LEU A 708 14.01 -23.29 4.43
C LEU A 708 13.78 -21.84 3.96
N ARG A 709 12.53 -21.36 4.02
CA ARG A 709 12.19 -19.98 3.69
C ARG A 709 12.79 -18.96 4.64
N SER A 710 12.81 -19.21 5.94
CA SER A 710 13.43 -18.27 6.90
C SER A 710 14.95 -18.13 6.66
N HIS A 711 15.60 -19.16 6.13
CA HIS A 711 17.00 -19.16 5.71
C HIS A 711 17.24 -18.62 4.28
N ARG A 712 16.20 -18.12 3.60
CA ARG A 712 16.23 -17.62 2.22
C ARG A 712 16.73 -18.66 1.21
N ILE A 713 16.41 -19.92 1.44
CA ILE A 713 16.71 -21.01 0.51
C ILE A 713 15.63 -21.02 -0.58
N SER A 714 16.08 -21.13 -1.83
CA SER A 714 15.19 -21.28 -2.99
C SER A 714 14.74 -22.73 -3.08
N VAL A 715 13.43 -22.98 -3.20
CA VAL A 715 12.88 -24.34 -3.09
C VAL A 715 12.10 -24.74 -4.33
N LYS A 716 12.47 -25.90 -4.89
CA LYS A 716 11.67 -26.63 -5.88
C LYS A 716 11.00 -27.82 -5.22
N LEU A 717 9.69 -27.96 -5.39
CA LEU A 717 8.91 -29.09 -4.87
C LEU A 717 8.41 -29.98 -6.01
N ASP A 718 8.74 -31.25 -5.96
CA ASP A 718 8.21 -32.27 -6.87
C ASP A 718 7.02 -32.99 -6.19
N SER A 719 5.91 -33.15 -6.89
CA SER A 719 4.72 -33.86 -6.39
C SER A 719 4.02 -34.67 -7.48
N ASN A 720 3.26 -35.68 -7.07
CA ASN A 720 2.34 -36.44 -7.92
C ASN A 720 0.90 -35.86 -7.93
N GLY A 721 0.65 -34.81 -7.13
CA GLY A 721 -0.59 -34.04 -7.12
C GLY A 721 -1.77 -34.64 -6.35
N THR A 722 -1.58 -35.67 -5.53
CA THR A 722 -2.69 -36.26 -4.75
C THR A 722 -3.12 -35.45 -3.53
N SER A 723 -2.40 -34.39 -3.17
CA SER A 723 -2.60 -33.64 -1.90
C SER A 723 -2.86 -32.14 -2.16
N PRO A 724 -3.98 -31.76 -2.79
CA PRO A 724 -4.28 -30.37 -3.12
C PRO A 724 -4.34 -29.45 -1.89
N SER A 725 -4.78 -29.96 -0.73
CA SER A 725 -4.84 -29.21 0.53
C SER A 725 -3.45 -28.75 1.01
N VAL A 726 -2.42 -29.58 0.82
CA VAL A 726 -1.04 -29.25 1.18
C VAL A 726 -0.46 -28.25 0.17
N LEU A 727 -0.71 -28.45 -1.12
CA LEU A 727 -0.28 -27.52 -2.17
C LEU A 727 -0.91 -26.13 -1.98
N ARG A 728 -2.20 -26.06 -1.66
CA ARG A 728 -2.91 -24.81 -1.34
C ARG A 728 -2.22 -24.05 -0.20
N ARG A 729 -1.82 -24.75 0.86
CA ARG A 729 -1.08 -24.16 1.98
C ARG A 729 0.32 -23.71 1.58
N VAL A 730 1.04 -24.54 0.82
CA VAL A 730 2.37 -24.21 0.27
C VAL A 730 2.33 -22.93 -0.56
N PHE A 731 1.30 -22.75 -1.39
CA PHE A 731 1.12 -21.55 -2.21
C PHE A 731 0.66 -20.34 -1.40
N ALA A 732 -0.31 -20.50 -0.51
CA ALA A 732 -0.80 -19.42 0.36
C ALA A 732 0.33 -18.81 1.21
N GLU A 733 1.27 -19.65 1.65
CA GLU A 733 2.41 -19.24 2.47
C GLU A 733 3.68 -18.95 1.63
N ARG A 734 3.61 -19.01 0.29
CA ARG A 734 4.72 -18.77 -0.66
C ARG A 734 5.99 -19.60 -0.36
N LEU A 735 5.81 -20.85 0.03
CA LEU A 735 6.89 -21.69 0.56
C LEU A 735 7.84 -22.30 -0.49
N VAL A 736 7.51 -22.19 -1.78
CA VAL A 736 8.30 -22.75 -2.89
C VAL A 736 8.40 -21.74 -4.03
N ASP A 737 9.50 -21.77 -4.79
CA ASP A 737 9.70 -20.92 -5.98
C ASP A 737 9.40 -21.68 -7.27
N PHE A 738 9.44 -23.01 -7.21
CA PHE A 738 9.18 -23.86 -8.37
C PHE A 738 8.40 -25.10 -7.96
N VAL A 739 7.41 -25.51 -8.76
CA VAL A 739 6.70 -26.80 -8.56
C VAL A 739 6.78 -27.65 -9.82
N ALA A 740 7.22 -28.90 -9.66
CA ALA A 740 7.09 -29.89 -10.73
C ALA A 740 6.03 -30.93 -10.35
N MET A 741 5.05 -31.14 -11.22
CA MET A 741 4.03 -32.17 -11.00
C MET A 741 4.07 -33.25 -12.08
N ASP A 742 4.08 -34.51 -11.66
CA ASP A 742 4.01 -35.64 -12.58
C ASP A 742 2.55 -36.09 -12.83
N ILE A 743 2.05 -35.90 -14.04
CA ILE A 743 0.79 -36.44 -14.52
C ILE A 743 1.05 -37.81 -15.16
N LYS A 744 0.52 -38.89 -14.59
CA LYS A 744 0.90 -40.27 -14.95
C LYS A 744 0.16 -40.83 -16.18
N ALA A 745 -1.07 -40.37 -16.46
CA ALA A 745 -1.88 -40.72 -17.64
C ALA A 745 -3.12 -39.79 -17.71
N ALA A 746 -4.01 -39.99 -18.69
CA ALA A 746 -5.32 -39.36 -18.69
C ALA A 746 -6.11 -39.70 -17.41
N LEU A 747 -6.87 -38.74 -16.86
CA LEU A 747 -7.60 -38.93 -15.59
C LEU A 747 -8.48 -40.20 -15.57
N PRO A 748 -9.28 -40.54 -16.61
CA PRO A 748 -10.07 -41.77 -16.62
C PRO A 748 -9.23 -43.06 -16.63
N ARG A 749 -7.97 -42.98 -17.08
CA ARG A 749 -7.05 -44.12 -17.24
C ARG A 749 -6.03 -44.22 -16.10
N TYR A 750 -6.05 -43.32 -15.13
CA TYR A 750 -5.07 -43.28 -14.02
C TYR A 750 -4.97 -44.61 -13.25
N ARG A 751 -6.08 -45.35 -13.11
CA ARG A 751 -6.11 -46.68 -12.47
C ARG A 751 -5.24 -47.73 -13.16
N LYS A 752 -4.96 -47.58 -14.47
CA LYS A 752 -4.09 -48.50 -15.22
C LYS A 752 -2.60 -48.27 -14.92
N VAL A 753 -2.23 -47.05 -14.55
CA VAL A 753 -0.83 -46.65 -14.37
C VAL A 753 -0.42 -46.54 -12.90
N ALA A 754 -1.34 -46.18 -12.02
CA ALA A 754 -1.09 -46.12 -10.58
C ALA A 754 -1.15 -47.53 -9.96
N GLY A 755 -0.33 -47.76 -8.92
CA GLY A 755 -0.33 -49.04 -8.19
C GLY A 755 -1.41 -49.11 -7.11
N ARG A 756 -2.03 -47.99 -6.76
CA ARG A 756 -3.07 -47.85 -5.74
C ARG A 756 -4.27 -47.08 -6.28
N LYS A 757 -5.43 -47.21 -5.63
CA LYS A 757 -6.64 -46.45 -6.00
C LYS A 757 -6.44 -44.97 -5.68
N VAL A 758 -6.76 -44.10 -6.64
CA VAL A 758 -6.61 -42.65 -6.53
C VAL A 758 -7.93 -41.98 -6.84
N ASP A 759 -8.24 -40.92 -6.10
CA ASP A 759 -9.31 -40.01 -6.47
C ASP A 759 -8.79 -39.01 -7.51
N VAL A 760 -9.29 -39.13 -8.74
CA VAL A 760 -8.86 -38.30 -9.87
C VAL A 760 -9.32 -36.85 -9.76
N SER A 761 -10.30 -36.55 -8.90
CA SER A 761 -10.74 -35.18 -8.63
C SER A 761 -9.65 -34.36 -7.91
N LEU A 762 -8.92 -34.98 -6.98
CA LEU A 762 -7.81 -34.36 -6.26
C LEU A 762 -6.65 -33.98 -7.21
N LEU A 763 -6.41 -34.81 -8.23
CA LEU A 763 -5.41 -34.54 -9.25
C LEU A 763 -5.80 -33.34 -10.11
N ALA A 764 -7.06 -33.28 -10.54
CA ALA A 764 -7.59 -32.15 -11.29
C ALA A 764 -7.51 -30.84 -10.48
N GLU A 765 -7.85 -30.90 -9.19
CA GLU A 765 -7.73 -29.75 -8.27
C GLU A 765 -6.27 -29.28 -8.14
N SER A 766 -5.32 -30.20 -7.91
CA SER A 766 -3.90 -29.86 -7.81
C SER A 766 -3.36 -29.23 -9.10
N ILE A 767 -3.79 -29.72 -10.27
CA ILE A 767 -3.40 -29.16 -11.57
C ILE A 767 -3.91 -27.72 -11.71
N SER A 768 -5.17 -27.46 -11.36
CA SER A 768 -5.73 -26.09 -11.35
C SER A 768 -4.97 -25.19 -10.39
N LEU A 769 -4.75 -25.66 -9.16
CA LEU A 769 -4.02 -24.93 -8.12
C LEU A 769 -2.62 -24.53 -8.56
N ILE A 770 -1.87 -25.44 -9.18
CA ILE A 770 -0.52 -25.16 -9.68
C ILE A 770 -0.57 -24.12 -10.81
N ARG A 771 -1.49 -24.26 -11.77
CA ARG A 771 -1.62 -23.31 -12.90
C ARG A 771 -1.99 -21.90 -12.45
N GLU A 772 -2.86 -21.79 -11.45
CA GLU A 772 -3.37 -20.53 -10.93
C GLU A 772 -2.47 -19.92 -9.83
N SER A 773 -1.49 -20.68 -9.31
CA SER A 773 -0.67 -20.27 -8.17
C SER A 773 0.22 -19.05 -8.42
N GLY A 774 0.53 -18.72 -9.68
CA GLY A 774 1.55 -17.73 -10.05
C GLY A 774 3.00 -18.18 -9.77
N VAL A 775 3.21 -19.39 -9.24
CA VAL A 775 4.54 -19.98 -9.02
C VAL A 775 5.03 -20.61 -10.33
N ALA A 776 6.33 -20.46 -10.62
CA ALA A 776 6.93 -21.13 -11.78
C ALA A 776 6.74 -22.65 -11.67
N HIS A 777 6.28 -23.31 -12.74
CA HIS A 777 5.93 -24.71 -12.65
C HIS A 777 6.21 -25.50 -13.92
N GLN A 778 6.29 -26.82 -13.78
CA GLN A 778 6.47 -27.76 -14.87
C GLN A 778 5.58 -28.99 -14.65
N PHE A 779 4.74 -29.32 -15.63
CA PHE A 779 4.08 -30.62 -15.67
C PHE A 779 4.91 -31.62 -16.47
N ARG A 780 5.01 -32.83 -15.95
CA ARG A 780 5.81 -33.92 -16.52
C ARG A 780 4.95 -35.17 -16.68
N THR A 781 5.27 -36.02 -17.64
CA THR A 781 4.71 -37.38 -17.74
C THR A 781 5.80 -38.36 -18.14
N THR A 782 5.68 -39.63 -17.73
CA THR A 782 6.61 -40.68 -18.11
C THR A 782 5.95 -41.57 -19.15
N LEU A 783 6.55 -41.67 -20.33
CA LEU A 783 6.09 -42.54 -21.39
C LEU A 783 6.50 -43.98 -21.10
N VAL A 784 5.56 -44.78 -20.58
CA VAL A 784 5.73 -46.19 -20.27
C VAL A 784 5.08 -47.04 -21.37
N PRO A 785 5.83 -47.94 -22.03
CA PRO A 785 5.27 -48.75 -23.12
C PRO A 785 4.01 -49.53 -22.71
N ASP A 786 3.03 -49.59 -23.61
CA ASP A 786 1.73 -50.25 -23.44
C ASP A 786 0.82 -49.71 -22.32
N LEU A 787 1.30 -48.75 -21.52
CA LEU A 787 0.56 -48.16 -20.40
C LEU A 787 0.16 -46.71 -20.66
N VAL A 788 1.02 -45.95 -21.31
CA VAL A 788 0.80 -44.55 -21.69
C VAL A 788 0.93 -44.47 -23.21
N ASP A 789 -0.16 -44.13 -23.88
CA ASP A 789 -0.20 -43.99 -25.34
C ASP A 789 -0.31 -42.51 -25.77
N MET A 790 -0.43 -42.29 -27.08
CA MET A 790 -0.59 -40.93 -27.63
C MET A 790 -1.84 -40.21 -27.11
N GLU A 791 -2.94 -40.92 -26.82
CA GLU A 791 -4.15 -40.29 -26.27
C GLU A 791 -3.90 -39.80 -24.84
N ASP A 792 -3.20 -40.61 -24.03
CA ASP A 792 -2.79 -40.21 -22.68
C ASP A 792 -1.87 -38.99 -22.71
N LEU A 793 -0.90 -38.94 -23.63
CA LEU A 793 0.02 -37.80 -23.76
C LEU A 793 -0.70 -36.50 -24.16
N VAL A 794 -1.62 -36.57 -25.12
CA VAL A 794 -2.44 -35.43 -25.54
C VAL A 794 -3.28 -34.90 -24.37
N GLU A 795 -3.93 -35.80 -23.62
CA GLU A 795 -4.74 -35.40 -22.47
C GLU A 795 -3.91 -34.84 -21.32
N CYS A 796 -2.75 -35.43 -21.01
CA CYS A 796 -1.82 -34.88 -20.01
C CYS A 796 -1.37 -33.47 -20.40
N LYS A 797 -1.12 -33.23 -21.69
CA LYS A 797 -0.69 -31.93 -22.19
C LYS A 797 -1.80 -30.89 -22.14
N ARG A 798 -3.04 -31.30 -22.42
CA ARG A 798 -4.23 -30.47 -22.23
C ARG A 798 -4.40 -30.07 -20.76
N LEU A 799 -4.33 -31.04 -19.84
CA LEU A 799 -4.42 -30.78 -18.40
C LEU A 799 -3.31 -29.82 -17.91
N ALA A 800 -2.10 -29.96 -18.46
CA ALA A 800 -0.97 -29.09 -18.17
C ALA A 800 -1.07 -27.67 -18.78
N GLY A 801 -2.13 -27.33 -19.51
CA GLY A 801 -2.27 -26.03 -20.18
C GLY A 801 -1.31 -25.85 -21.37
N GLY A 802 -1.02 -26.94 -22.09
CA GLY A 802 -0.19 -26.93 -23.31
C GLY A 802 1.31 -27.17 -23.09
N ARG A 803 1.82 -27.04 -21.87
CA ARG A 803 3.26 -27.23 -21.56
C ARG A 803 3.50 -28.51 -20.77
N LEU A 804 3.84 -29.60 -21.49
CA LEU A 804 4.13 -30.91 -20.90
C LEU A 804 5.54 -31.38 -21.27
N THR A 805 6.33 -31.77 -20.27
CA THR A 805 7.63 -32.43 -20.49
C THR A 805 7.45 -33.95 -20.46
N VAL A 806 7.80 -34.63 -21.55
CA VAL A 806 7.72 -36.10 -21.65
C VAL A 806 9.06 -36.71 -21.25
N GLN A 807 9.02 -37.68 -20.33
CA GLN A 807 10.17 -38.41 -19.83
C GLN A 807 10.16 -39.84 -20.38
N LYS A 808 11.33 -40.37 -20.70
CA LYS A 808 11.48 -41.75 -21.15
C LYS A 808 11.45 -42.70 -19.95
N PHE A 809 10.63 -43.76 -20.01
CA PHE A 809 10.72 -44.86 -19.06
C PHE A 809 12.08 -45.56 -19.15
N ARG A 810 12.72 -45.78 -18.00
CA ARG A 810 13.98 -46.53 -17.86
C ARG A 810 13.75 -47.73 -16.94
N ARG A 811 14.08 -48.92 -17.42
CA ARG A 811 14.08 -50.15 -16.62
C ARG A 811 15.36 -50.22 -15.81
N GLY A 812 15.31 -50.82 -14.63
CA GLY A 812 16.49 -50.98 -13.80
C GLY A 812 16.27 -51.88 -12.60
N PRO A 813 17.36 -52.24 -11.89
CA PRO A 813 17.30 -53.07 -10.69
C PRO A 813 16.45 -52.42 -9.58
N THR A 814 16.35 -51.09 -9.58
CA THR A 814 15.60 -50.26 -8.63
C THR A 814 14.11 -50.12 -8.97
N THR A 815 13.63 -50.60 -10.13
CA THR A 815 12.20 -50.51 -10.47
C THR A 815 11.32 -51.24 -9.45
N LEU A 816 10.20 -50.62 -9.06
CA LEU A 816 9.37 -51.05 -7.92
C LEU A 816 8.85 -52.50 -8.04
N HIS A 817 8.16 -52.83 -9.13
CA HIS A 817 7.55 -54.14 -9.32
C HIS A 817 8.38 -55.04 -10.23
N ARG A 818 8.55 -56.32 -9.86
CA ARG A 818 9.39 -57.30 -10.59
C ARG A 818 9.08 -57.36 -12.09
N ARG A 819 7.79 -57.33 -12.47
CA ARG A 819 7.34 -57.31 -13.87
C ARG A 819 7.98 -56.19 -14.70
N PHE A 820 8.29 -55.04 -14.09
CA PHE A 820 8.81 -53.88 -14.82
C PHE A 820 10.35 -53.80 -14.85
N LYS A 821 11.06 -54.70 -14.15
CA LYS A 821 12.53 -54.73 -14.17
C LYS A 821 13.09 -55.18 -15.52
N ASP A 822 12.40 -56.11 -16.18
CA ASP A 822 12.75 -56.65 -17.49
C ASP A 822 11.82 -56.13 -18.61
N TYR A 823 11.07 -55.05 -18.35
CA TYR A 823 10.11 -54.51 -19.32
C TYR A 823 10.80 -53.96 -20.57
N LYS A 824 10.09 -53.92 -21.69
CA LYS A 824 10.58 -53.24 -22.90
C LYS A 824 10.69 -51.74 -22.62
N GLU A 825 11.81 -51.11 -23.00
CA GLU A 825 11.92 -49.65 -23.12
C GLU A 825 11.62 -49.22 -24.56
N HIS A 826 11.17 -48.00 -24.76
CA HIS A 826 11.22 -47.41 -26.10
C HIS A 826 12.67 -47.24 -26.57
N THR A 827 12.95 -47.44 -27.85
CA THR A 827 14.22 -46.98 -28.42
C THR A 827 14.27 -45.44 -28.40
N ASP A 828 15.46 -44.84 -28.53
CA ASP A 828 15.56 -43.37 -28.61
C ASP A 828 14.82 -42.82 -29.85
N GLU A 829 14.79 -43.59 -30.94
CA GLU A 829 14.02 -43.30 -32.15
C GLU A 829 12.50 -43.40 -31.91
N GLU A 830 12.02 -44.47 -31.27
CA GLU A 830 10.59 -44.63 -30.91
C GLU A 830 10.12 -43.49 -29.99
N PHE A 831 10.95 -43.13 -29.01
CA PHE A 831 10.67 -42.03 -28.07
C PHE A 831 10.64 -40.68 -28.79
N ALA A 832 11.65 -40.37 -29.60
CA ALA A 832 11.71 -39.14 -30.39
C ALA A 832 10.54 -39.03 -31.37
N ALA A 833 10.15 -40.13 -32.03
CA ALA A 833 9.01 -40.17 -32.93
C ALA A 833 7.69 -39.89 -32.21
N MET A 834 7.48 -40.41 -31.00
CA MET A 834 6.27 -40.09 -30.21
C MET A 834 6.25 -38.63 -29.74
N VAL A 835 7.40 -38.09 -29.30
CA VAL A 835 7.50 -36.67 -28.92
C VAL A 835 7.28 -35.74 -30.12
N ALA A 836 7.86 -36.08 -31.28
CA ALA A 836 7.65 -35.36 -32.53
C ALA A 836 6.17 -35.42 -32.96
N ARG A 837 5.55 -36.60 -32.91
CA ARG A 837 4.12 -36.78 -33.21
C ARG A 837 3.22 -36.00 -32.25
N LEU A 838 3.58 -35.87 -30.96
CA LEU A 838 2.87 -35.02 -30.00
C LEU A 838 2.96 -33.53 -30.37
N ALA A 839 4.06 -33.09 -30.97
CA ALA A 839 4.22 -31.74 -31.50
C ALA A 839 3.49 -31.57 -32.86
N GLU A 840 3.41 -32.59 -33.71
CA GLU A 840 2.66 -32.56 -34.97
C GLU A 840 1.14 -32.52 -34.75
N VAL A 841 0.63 -33.23 -33.74
CA VAL A 841 -0.79 -33.14 -33.31
C VAL A 841 -1.17 -31.72 -32.85
N GLU A 842 -0.18 -30.90 -32.46
CA GLU A 842 -0.37 -29.46 -32.20
C GLU A 842 -0.24 -28.59 -33.46
N ALA A 843 0.66 -28.92 -34.38
CA ALA A 843 0.84 -28.16 -35.62
C ALA A 843 -0.41 -28.21 -36.53
N ALA A 844 -1.31 -29.16 -36.30
CA ALA A 844 -2.61 -29.27 -36.96
C ALA A 844 -3.76 -28.85 -36.01
N ARG A 845 -3.86 -27.56 -35.67
CA ARG A 845 -5.13 -26.96 -35.24
C ARG A 845 -5.31 -25.59 -35.86
N ALA A 846 -6.31 -25.53 -36.73
CA ALA A 846 -6.71 -24.36 -37.49
C ALA A 846 -8.27 -24.31 -37.45
N PRO A 847 -9.02 -23.58 -38.30
CA PRO A 847 -10.42 -23.30 -38.02
C PRO A 847 -11.21 -24.61 -37.77
N LEU A 848 -11.87 -24.66 -36.63
CA LEU A 848 -12.59 -25.83 -36.10
C LEU A 848 -14.06 -25.81 -36.51
N GLY A 849 -14.58 -24.65 -36.92
CA GLY A 849 -15.91 -24.53 -37.50
C GLY A 849 -16.14 -23.24 -38.26
N GLN A 850 -17.01 -23.29 -39.27
CA GLN A 850 -17.49 -22.15 -40.06
C GLN A 850 -19.01 -22.17 -40.09
N GLN A 851 -19.66 -21.05 -39.77
CA GLN A 851 -21.11 -20.96 -39.67
C GLN A 851 -21.62 -19.66 -40.28
N ILE A 852 -22.80 -19.71 -40.90
CA ILE A 852 -23.55 -18.53 -41.33
C ILE A 852 -24.88 -18.51 -40.57
N ILE A 853 -25.12 -17.43 -39.85
CA ILE A 853 -26.22 -17.30 -38.90
C ILE A 853 -27.06 -16.07 -39.26
N ARG A 854 -28.38 -16.24 -39.36
CA ARG A 854 -29.31 -15.11 -39.46
C ARG A 854 -29.44 -14.45 -38.09
N ASN A 855 -29.07 -13.17 -37.98
CA ASN A 855 -29.03 -12.45 -36.71
C ASN A 855 -29.98 -11.24 -36.61
N GLU A 856 -30.85 -11.00 -37.61
CA GLU A 856 -31.87 -9.93 -37.55
C GLU A 856 -33.00 -10.18 -36.55
N GLY A 857 -33.29 -11.44 -36.24
CA GLY A 857 -34.34 -11.86 -35.30
C GLY A 857 -33.78 -12.67 -34.14
N LYS A 858 -34.38 -12.55 -32.96
CA LYS A 858 -34.07 -13.38 -31.78
C LYS A 858 -35.11 -14.48 -31.61
N PRO A 859 -34.70 -15.75 -31.41
CA PRO A 859 -33.33 -16.23 -31.35
C PRO A 859 -32.65 -16.29 -32.73
N ALA A 860 -31.32 -16.11 -32.77
CA ALA A 860 -30.56 -16.24 -34.00
C ALA A 860 -30.62 -17.67 -34.56
N HIS A 861 -30.70 -17.79 -35.89
CA HIS A 861 -30.91 -19.07 -36.57
C HIS A 861 -29.73 -19.44 -37.46
N GLU A 862 -29.21 -20.65 -37.28
CA GLU A 862 -28.10 -21.19 -38.08
C GLU A 862 -28.62 -21.59 -39.46
N ILE A 863 -28.05 -21.01 -40.52
CA ILE A 863 -28.47 -21.26 -41.91
C ILE A 863 -27.63 -22.41 -42.51
N CYS A 864 -26.32 -22.37 -42.30
CA CYS A 864 -25.40 -23.44 -42.66
C CYS A 864 -24.19 -23.44 -41.71
N ALA A 865 -23.64 -24.62 -41.48
CA ALA A 865 -22.49 -24.82 -40.60
C ALA A 865 -21.68 -26.04 -41.06
N GLU A 866 -20.36 -25.92 -40.99
CA GLU A 866 -19.42 -27.03 -41.15
C GLU A 866 -18.45 -27.01 -39.97
N LYS A 867 -18.11 -28.19 -39.44
CA LYS A 867 -17.26 -28.34 -38.24
C LYS A 867 -16.31 -29.51 -38.41
N GLU A 868 -15.06 -29.31 -38.02
CA GLU A 868 -14.01 -30.33 -38.08
C GLU A 868 -13.72 -30.80 -36.66
N LEU A 869 -14.41 -31.88 -36.25
CA LEU A 869 -14.33 -32.42 -34.89
C LEU A 869 -13.61 -33.76 -34.83
N SER A 870 -12.93 -34.19 -35.90
CA SER A 870 -12.22 -35.48 -35.95
C SER A 870 -11.13 -35.60 -34.88
N ALA A 871 -10.55 -34.49 -34.44
CA ALA A 871 -9.57 -34.41 -33.36
C ALA A 871 -10.13 -34.71 -31.96
N TYR A 872 -11.46 -34.66 -31.76
CA TYR A 872 -12.09 -34.96 -30.47
C TYR A 872 -12.52 -36.43 -30.38
N SER A 873 -12.63 -36.96 -29.16
CA SER A 873 -13.08 -38.34 -28.93
C SER A 873 -14.51 -38.56 -29.41
N ARG A 874 -14.82 -39.75 -29.95
CA ARG A 874 -16.17 -40.13 -30.39
C ARG A 874 -17.24 -39.93 -29.30
N PHE A 875 -16.85 -39.99 -28.02
CA PHE A 875 -17.75 -39.80 -26.88
C PHE A 875 -17.98 -38.33 -26.51
N THR A 876 -17.13 -37.39 -26.94
CA THR A 876 -17.22 -35.95 -26.61
C THR A 876 -17.52 -35.07 -27.82
N ARG A 877 -17.36 -35.57 -29.05
CA ARG A 877 -17.61 -34.84 -30.31
C ARG A 877 -18.97 -34.13 -30.34
N ASN A 878 -20.04 -34.79 -29.89
CA ASN A 878 -21.38 -34.19 -29.90
C ASN A 878 -21.47 -32.99 -28.94
N ASN A 879 -20.90 -33.10 -27.74
CA ASN A 879 -20.94 -32.04 -26.73
C ASN A 879 -20.17 -30.79 -27.20
N TYR A 880 -19.00 -30.96 -27.84
CA TYR A 880 -18.25 -29.84 -28.41
C TYR A 880 -18.99 -29.22 -29.61
N GLY A 881 -19.60 -30.04 -30.46
CA GLY A 881 -20.44 -29.56 -31.55
C GLY A 881 -21.60 -28.69 -31.07
N GLU A 882 -22.30 -29.11 -30.02
CA GLU A 882 -23.41 -28.36 -29.41
C GLU A 882 -22.94 -27.06 -28.77
N PHE A 883 -21.84 -27.11 -28.01
CA PHE A 883 -21.22 -25.92 -27.41
C PHE A 883 -20.88 -24.86 -28.46
N MET A 884 -20.22 -25.26 -29.55
CA MET A 884 -19.82 -24.36 -30.63
C MET A 884 -21.01 -23.69 -31.32
N THR A 885 -22.13 -24.39 -31.52
CA THR A 885 -23.34 -23.78 -32.11
C THR A 885 -24.02 -22.83 -31.12
N LEU A 886 -24.10 -23.19 -29.83
CA LEU A 886 -24.74 -22.33 -28.82
C LEU A 886 -23.99 -20.99 -28.68
N PHE A 887 -22.66 -21.06 -28.58
CA PHE A 887 -21.85 -19.86 -28.46
C PHE A 887 -21.82 -19.04 -29.76
N ALA A 888 -21.72 -19.69 -30.93
CA ALA A 888 -21.78 -18.99 -32.21
C ALA A 888 -23.09 -18.20 -32.39
N LYS A 889 -24.24 -18.77 -32.01
CA LYS A 889 -25.53 -18.04 -31.99
C LYS A 889 -25.50 -16.86 -31.04
N THR A 890 -24.97 -17.04 -29.83
CA THR A 890 -24.84 -15.97 -28.83
C THR A 890 -23.95 -14.82 -29.33
N VAL A 891 -22.83 -15.14 -29.97
CA VAL A 891 -21.90 -14.17 -30.56
C VAL A 891 -22.58 -13.45 -31.73
N ALA A 892 -23.29 -14.18 -32.61
CA ALA A 892 -24.02 -13.60 -33.73
C ALA A 892 -25.12 -12.62 -33.31
N GLU A 893 -25.86 -12.91 -32.23
CA GLU A 893 -26.88 -12.00 -31.66
C GLU A 893 -26.30 -10.70 -31.09
N ARG A 894 -25.05 -10.74 -30.62
CA ARG A 894 -24.35 -9.58 -30.06
C ARG A 894 -23.60 -8.78 -31.13
N THR A 895 -23.38 -9.33 -32.33
CA THR A 895 -22.65 -8.67 -33.42
C THR A 895 -23.58 -7.74 -34.18
N LYS A 896 -23.30 -6.42 -34.19
CA LYS A 896 -24.10 -5.45 -34.94
C LYS A 896 -23.82 -5.52 -36.46
N PRO A 897 -24.75 -5.05 -37.32
CA PRO A 897 -24.49 -4.91 -38.75
C PRO A 897 -23.27 -4.04 -39.04
N GLY A 898 -22.38 -4.51 -39.92
CA GLY A 898 -21.11 -3.85 -40.27
C GLY A 898 -19.97 -4.06 -39.27
N GLN A 899 -20.21 -4.74 -38.14
CA GLN A 899 -19.24 -4.93 -37.07
C GLN A 899 -18.46 -6.24 -37.24
N ARG A 900 -17.14 -6.18 -37.00
CA ARG A 900 -16.27 -7.34 -36.77
C ARG A 900 -15.93 -7.42 -35.29
N GLN A 901 -15.92 -8.63 -34.74
CA GLN A 901 -15.54 -8.86 -33.35
C GLN A 901 -14.90 -10.23 -33.17
N ASP A 902 -14.01 -10.33 -32.19
CA ASP A 902 -13.44 -11.58 -31.71
C ASP A 902 -13.90 -11.79 -30.27
N VAL A 903 -14.40 -12.98 -29.97
CA VAL A 903 -14.87 -13.35 -28.63
C VAL A 903 -14.13 -14.61 -28.21
N GLU A 904 -13.31 -14.50 -27.17
CA GLU A 904 -12.58 -15.64 -26.59
C GLU A 904 -13.47 -16.36 -25.57
N GLU A 905 -13.58 -17.68 -25.70
CA GLU A 905 -14.29 -18.53 -24.76
C GLU A 905 -13.58 -19.89 -24.65
N GLN A 906 -13.12 -20.23 -23.44
CA GLN A 906 -12.30 -21.42 -23.16
C GLN A 906 -11.02 -21.46 -24.02
N ASP A 907 -10.80 -22.55 -24.77
CA ASP A 907 -9.63 -22.75 -25.62
C ASP A 907 -9.86 -22.26 -27.07
N TYR A 908 -10.95 -21.51 -27.32
CA TYR A 908 -11.36 -21.11 -28.67
C TYR A 908 -11.59 -19.61 -28.82
N THR A 909 -11.39 -19.13 -30.04
CA THR A 909 -11.72 -17.77 -30.47
C THR A 909 -12.85 -17.82 -31.49
N PHE A 910 -13.92 -17.06 -31.22
CA PHE A 910 -15.07 -16.89 -32.10
C PHE A 910 -14.91 -15.58 -32.86
N HIS A 911 -14.45 -15.67 -34.11
CA HIS A 911 -14.37 -14.56 -35.04
C HIS A 911 -15.73 -14.34 -35.68
N ALA A 912 -16.26 -13.12 -35.62
CA ALA A 912 -17.59 -12.80 -36.13
C ALA A 912 -17.57 -11.58 -37.05
N TYR A 913 -18.40 -11.64 -38.09
CA TYR A 913 -18.64 -10.50 -38.99
C TYR A 913 -20.14 -10.37 -39.30
N GLY A 914 -20.76 -9.31 -38.78
CA GLY A 914 -22.17 -8.97 -39.03
C GLY A 914 -22.34 -8.16 -40.30
N ARG A 915 -23.28 -8.56 -41.17
CA ARG A 915 -23.61 -7.85 -42.42
C ARG A 915 -24.92 -7.07 -42.31
N THR A 916 -24.98 -5.97 -43.04
CA THR A 916 -26.18 -5.11 -43.17
C THR A 916 -27.39 -5.82 -43.74
N GLU A 917 -27.14 -6.89 -44.49
CA GLU A 917 -28.13 -7.72 -45.13
C GLU A 917 -28.85 -8.63 -44.12
N GLY A 918 -28.33 -8.83 -42.91
CA GLY A 918 -29.02 -9.54 -41.84
C GLY A 918 -28.48 -10.92 -41.47
N VAL A 919 -27.24 -11.19 -41.86
CA VAL A 919 -26.51 -12.43 -41.56
C VAL A 919 -25.18 -12.11 -40.88
N CYS A 920 -24.71 -13.06 -40.07
CA CYS A 920 -23.42 -13.01 -39.40
C CYS A 920 -22.64 -14.29 -39.75
N GLY A 921 -21.43 -14.12 -40.28
CA GLY A 921 -20.48 -15.22 -40.41
C GLY A 921 -19.72 -15.42 -39.10
N ILE A 922 -19.54 -16.67 -38.69
CA ILE A 922 -18.73 -17.06 -37.53
C ILE A 922 -17.65 -18.06 -37.98
N ILE A 923 -16.39 -17.80 -37.63
CA ILE A 923 -15.30 -18.77 -37.71
C ILE A 923 -14.80 -19.04 -36.29
N ILE A 924 -14.69 -20.30 -35.95
CA ILE A 924 -14.21 -20.76 -34.65
C ILE A 924 -12.83 -21.34 -34.86
N SER A 925 -11.84 -20.87 -34.12
CA SER A 925 -10.44 -21.29 -34.19
C SER A 925 -9.88 -21.47 -32.78
N ASP A 926 -8.64 -21.93 -32.67
CA ASP A 926 -7.90 -21.81 -31.42
C ASP A 926 -7.24 -20.42 -31.28
N HIS A 927 -6.66 -20.17 -30.10
CA HIS A 927 -5.96 -18.92 -29.78
C HIS A 927 -4.69 -18.67 -30.62
N GLN A 928 -4.17 -19.69 -31.33
CA GLN A 928 -2.95 -19.57 -32.12
C GLN A 928 -3.22 -19.21 -33.58
N TYR A 929 -4.46 -19.42 -34.06
CA TYR A 929 -4.83 -19.10 -35.44
C TYR A 929 -4.87 -17.57 -35.66
N PRO A 930 -4.21 -17.03 -36.71
CA PRO A 930 -4.17 -15.59 -36.94
C PRO A 930 -5.56 -14.97 -37.19
N ALA A 931 -6.00 -14.07 -36.31
CA ALA A 931 -7.31 -13.41 -36.39
C ALA A 931 -7.54 -12.68 -37.74
N LEU A 932 -6.48 -12.08 -38.30
CA LEU A 932 -6.52 -11.42 -39.60
C LEU A 932 -6.95 -12.39 -40.72
N VAL A 933 -6.42 -13.61 -40.71
CA VAL A 933 -6.74 -14.65 -41.70
C VAL A 933 -8.18 -15.13 -41.51
N ALA A 934 -8.63 -15.31 -40.27
CA ALA A 934 -10.02 -15.69 -39.97
C ALA A 934 -11.02 -14.62 -40.47
N HIS A 935 -10.77 -13.34 -40.23
CA HIS A 935 -11.62 -12.23 -40.70
C HIS A 935 -11.65 -12.09 -42.22
N GLN A 936 -10.54 -12.38 -42.90
CA GLN A 936 -10.50 -12.40 -44.37
C GLN A 936 -11.36 -13.54 -44.92
N LEU A 937 -11.19 -14.74 -44.38
CA LEU A 937 -11.98 -15.91 -44.77
C LEU A 937 -13.47 -15.71 -44.48
N LEU A 938 -13.82 -15.08 -43.36
CA LEU A 938 -15.19 -14.67 -43.01
C LEU A 938 -15.83 -13.82 -44.11
N SER A 939 -15.11 -12.81 -44.60
CA SER A 939 -15.62 -11.94 -45.68
C SER A 939 -15.97 -12.75 -46.91
N LYS A 940 -15.05 -13.62 -47.35
CA LYS A 940 -15.25 -14.46 -48.52
C LYS A 940 -16.45 -15.40 -48.37
N CYS A 941 -16.56 -16.08 -47.22
CA CYS A 941 -17.66 -17.00 -46.96
C CYS A 941 -19.02 -16.28 -46.99
N VAL A 942 -19.11 -15.11 -46.34
CA VAL A 942 -20.37 -14.37 -46.25
C VAL A 942 -20.74 -13.71 -47.59
N ASP A 943 -19.77 -13.12 -48.30
CA ASP A 943 -20.01 -12.50 -49.62
C ASP A 943 -20.44 -13.55 -50.65
N GLU A 944 -19.80 -14.73 -50.65
CA GLU A 944 -20.18 -15.83 -51.54
C GLU A 944 -21.57 -16.38 -51.22
N PHE A 945 -21.91 -16.53 -49.93
CA PHE A 945 -23.25 -16.89 -49.50
C PHE A 945 -24.30 -15.89 -49.99
N LEU A 946 -24.07 -14.58 -49.80
CA LEU A 946 -25.00 -13.53 -50.24
C LEU A 946 -25.14 -13.49 -51.76
N SER A 947 -24.10 -13.85 -52.52
CA SER A 947 -24.15 -13.93 -53.98
C SER A 947 -24.98 -15.11 -54.49
N LYS A 948 -24.93 -16.26 -53.81
CA LYS A 948 -25.62 -17.50 -54.19
C LYS A 948 -27.06 -17.54 -53.68
N HIS A 949 -27.31 -16.94 -52.53
CA HIS A 949 -28.59 -17.02 -51.82
C HIS A 949 -29.18 -15.62 -51.62
N PRO A 950 -30.07 -15.15 -52.53
CA PRO A 950 -30.71 -13.85 -52.38
C PRO A 950 -31.54 -13.80 -51.09
N ARG A 951 -31.69 -12.61 -50.50
CA ARG A 951 -32.34 -12.39 -49.20
C ARG A 951 -33.71 -13.04 -49.06
N SER A 952 -34.50 -13.11 -50.13
CA SER A 952 -35.80 -13.82 -50.16
C SER A 952 -35.72 -15.30 -49.76
N SER A 953 -34.56 -15.94 -49.93
CA SER A 953 -34.33 -17.37 -49.68
C SER A 953 -34.14 -17.71 -48.19
N TRP A 954 -33.80 -16.71 -47.36
CA TRP A 954 -33.50 -16.92 -45.94
C TRP A 954 -34.13 -15.91 -44.97
N ALA A 955 -34.81 -14.88 -45.48
CA ALA A 955 -35.46 -13.84 -44.67
C ALA A 955 -36.62 -14.34 -43.79
N THR A 956 -37.24 -15.49 -44.12
CA THR A 956 -38.38 -16.04 -43.36
C THR A 956 -38.18 -17.53 -43.02
N GLY A 957 -38.80 -18.01 -41.93
CA GLY A 957 -38.70 -19.43 -41.50
C GLY A 957 -37.36 -19.81 -40.85
N GLN A 958 -37.03 -21.11 -40.89
CA GLN A 958 -35.76 -21.69 -40.42
C GLN A 958 -35.02 -22.42 -41.58
N PRO A 959 -34.58 -21.69 -42.62
CA PRO A 959 -34.05 -22.32 -43.82
C PRO A 959 -32.66 -22.89 -43.57
N GLN A 960 -32.42 -24.13 -44.01
CA GLN A 960 -31.07 -24.66 -44.19
C GLN A 960 -30.70 -24.62 -45.66
N LEU A 961 -29.64 -23.88 -45.98
CA LEU A 961 -29.20 -23.67 -47.36
C LEU A 961 -27.85 -24.35 -47.57
N PRO A 962 -27.66 -25.13 -48.65
CA PRO A 962 -26.40 -25.80 -48.90
C PRO A 962 -25.31 -24.79 -49.25
N MET A 963 -24.14 -24.97 -48.64
CA MET A 963 -22.90 -24.27 -48.98
C MET A 963 -21.73 -25.26 -48.84
N PRO A 964 -21.60 -26.24 -49.76
CA PRO A 964 -20.57 -27.26 -49.69
C PRO A 964 -19.14 -26.69 -49.67
N GLU A 965 -18.96 -25.47 -50.16
CA GLU A 965 -17.68 -24.75 -50.19
C GLU A 965 -17.14 -24.47 -48.78
N LEU A 966 -17.99 -24.39 -47.74
CA LEU A 966 -17.54 -24.24 -46.35
C LEU A 966 -16.64 -25.38 -45.92
N ARG A 967 -16.90 -26.61 -46.40
CA ARG A 967 -16.06 -27.77 -46.10
C ARG A 967 -14.69 -27.69 -46.76
N ASP A 968 -14.66 -27.22 -48.00
CA ASP A 968 -13.41 -27.00 -48.74
C ASP A 968 -12.60 -25.87 -48.12
N TYR A 969 -13.26 -24.79 -47.67
CA TYR A 969 -12.63 -23.71 -46.93
C TYR A 969 -12.12 -24.15 -45.57
N LEU A 970 -12.89 -24.95 -44.83
CA LEU A 970 -12.49 -25.49 -43.53
C LEU A 970 -11.27 -26.39 -43.67
N THR A 971 -11.17 -27.18 -44.73
CA THR A 971 -10.04 -28.08 -45.00
C THR A 971 -8.82 -27.32 -45.51
N LYS A 972 -9.00 -26.42 -46.50
CA LYS A 972 -7.91 -25.71 -47.16
C LYS A 972 -7.22 -24.71 -46.24
N TYR A 973 -7.99 -23.98 -45.43
CA TYR A 973 -7.45 -23.00 -44.49
C TYR A 973 -7.14 -23.60 -43.13
N GLN A 974 -6.94 -24.93 -43.07
CA GLN A 974 -6.22 -25.52 -41.95
C GLN A 974 -4.75 -25.01 -41.89
N ASP A 975 -4.21 -24.52 -43.00
CA ASP A 975 -2.91 -23.86 -43.05
C ASP A 975 -3.12 -22.36 -43.31
N PRO A 976 -2.80 -21.47 -42.34
CA PRO A 976 -2.98 -20.03 -42.51
C PRO A 976 -2.12 -19.42 -43.63
N GLN A 977 -1.03 -20.09 -44.06
CA GLN A 977 -0.20 -19.62 -45.18
C GLN A 977 -0.94 -19.72 -46.53
N GLN A 978 -1.95 -20.58 -46.64
CA GLN A 978 -2.78 -20.66 -47.85
C GLN A 978 -3.63 -19.39 -48.09
N ALA A 979 -3.75 -18.54 -47.07
CA ALA A 979 -4.41 -17.23 -47.16
C ALA A 979 -3.60 -16.17 -47.92
N ASP A 980 -2.31 -16.40 -48.22
CA ASP A 980 -1.49 -15.47 -49.00
C ASP A 980 -2.06 -15.20 -50.40
N SER A 981 -2.75 -16.18 -50.98
CA SER A 981 -3.47 -16.02 -52.25
C SER A 981 -4.68 -15.08 -52.13
N ILE A 982 -5.38 -15.09 -50.99
CA ILE A 982 -6.43 -14.11 -50.65
C ILE A 982 -5.79 -12.74 -50.41
N MET A 983 -4.66 -12.66 -49.69
CA MET A 983 -3.95 -11.40 -49.48
C MET A 983 -3.51 -10.76 -50.79
N LYS A 984 -3.10 -11.53 -51.80
CA LYS A 984 -2.72 -10.99 -53.11
C LYS A 984 -3.92 -10.41 -53.87
N ILE A 985 -5.05 -11.11 -53.87
CA ILE A 985 -6.29 -10.68 -54.54
C ILE A 985 -6.97 -9.52 -53.79
N GLN A 986 -7.00 -9.55 -52.46
CA GLN A 986 -7.54 -8.49 -51.61
C GLN A 986 -6.65 -7.26 -51.66
N LYS A 987 -5.33 -7.42 -51.72
CA LYS A 987 -4.37 -6.32 -51.93
C LYS A 987 -4.50 -5.77 -53.35
N GLU A 988 -4.75 -6.58 -54.37
CA GLU A 988 -5.09 -6.08 -55.72
C GLU A 988 -6.45 -5.36 -55.73
N LEU A 989 -7.48 -5.85 -55.03
CA LEU A 989 -8.79 -5.19 -54.92
C LEU A 989 -8.74 -3.91 -54.09
N ASP A 990 -8.00 -3.88 -52.97
CA ASP A 990 -7.77 -2.72 -52.13
C ASP A 990 -6.82 -1.73 -52.81
N GLU A 991 -5.82 -2.18 -53.58
CA GLU A 991 -5.04 -1.31 -54.46
C GLU A 991 -5.90 -0.76 -55.60
N THR A 992 -6.86 -1.53 -56.14
CA THR A 992 -7.83 -1.03 -57.13
C THR A 992 -8.83 -0.07 -56.49
N LYS A 993 -9.22 -0.28 -55.23
CA LYS A 993 -10.12 0.59 -54.45
C LYS A 993 -9.40 1.86 -53.98
N ILE A 994 -8.12 1.79 -53.63
CA ILE A 994 -7.24 2.93 -53.34
C ILE A 994 -6.93 3.69 -54.63
N VAL A 995 -6.77 3.03 -55.77
CA VAL A 995 -6.61 3.68 -57.08
C VAL A 995 -7.94 4.31 -57.51
N LEU A 996 -9.10 3.69 -57.29
CA LEU A 996 -10.42 4.28 -57.53
C LEU A 996 -10.72 5.44 -56.58
N HIS A 997 -10.42 5.33 -55.29
CA HIS A 997 -10.55 6.42 -54.32
C HIS A 997 -9.54 7.52 -54.59
N LYS A 998 -8.29 7.24 -54.99
CA LYS A 998 -7.36 8.25 -55.49
C LYS A 998 -7.82 8.88 -56.79
N THR A 999 -8.51 8.14 -57.66
CA THR A 999 -9.02 8.70 -58.92
C THR A 999 -10.22 9.58 -58.64
N ILE A 1000 -11.13 9.19 -57.75
CA ILE A 1000 -12.29 9.97 -57.29
C ILE A 1000 -11.85 11.17 -56.45
N GLU A 1001 -10.89 11.02 -55.53
CA GLU A 1001 -10.26 12.12 -54.79
C GLU A 1001 -9.41 13.00 -55.70
N SER A 1002 -8.76 12.50 -56.75
CA SER A 1002 -8.06 13.35 -57.74
C SER A 1002 -9.02 14.05 -58.70
N VAL A 1003 -10.24 13.53 -58.86
CA VAL A 1003 -11.33 14.18 -59.61
C VAL A 1003 -12.06 15.19 -58.73
N LEU A 1004 -12.19 14.93 -57.42
CA LEU A 1004 -12.74 15.84 -56.42
C LEU A 1004 -11.75 16.96 -56.01
N GLN A 1005 -10.45 16.68 -55.94
CA GLN A 1005 -9.37 17.67 -55.73
C GLN A 1005 -9.03 18.47 -57.01
N ARG A 1006 -9.60 18.12 -58.16
CA ARG A 1006 -9.62 18.98 -59.37
C ARG A 1006 -10.78 19.97 -59.37
N GLY A 1007 -11.73 19.87 -58.44
CA GLY A 1007 -12.80 20.85 -58.22
C GLY A 1007 -12.38 22.07 -57.40
N GLU A 1008 -11.38 21.93 -56.52
CA GLU A 1008 -10.95 22.99 -55.58
C GLU A 1008 -9.54 23.53 -55.88
N LYS A 1009 -9.19 23.63 -57.17
CA LYS A 1009 -8.05 24.45 -57.64
C LYS A 1009 -8.41 25.32 -58.85
N ILE A 1010 -9.71 25.50 -59.12
CA ILE A 1010 -10.20 26.49 -60.08
C ILE A 1010 -10.41 27.86 -59.42
N ASP A 1011 -10.77 27.90 -58.13
CA ASP A 1011 -10.97 29.15 -57.40
C ASP A 1011 -9.67 29.93 -57.16
N ASP A 1012 -8.55 29.23 -56.96
CA ASP A 1012 -7.22 29.84 -56.81
C ASP A 1012 -6.58 30.28 -58.15
N LEU A 1013 -7.09 29.77 -59.28
CA LEU A 1013 -6.61 30.12 -60.63
C LEU A 1013 -7.36 31.30 -61.26
N VAL A 1014 -8.52 31.68 -60.73
CA VAL A 1014 -9.22 32.94 -61.10
C VAL A 1014 -8.59 34.16 -60.43
N ALA A 1015 -7.87 33.98 -59.32
CA ALA A 1015 -7.14 35.05 -58.64
C ALA A 1015 -5.81 35.46 -59.32
N LYS A 1016 -5.38 34.77 -60.38
CA LYS A 1016 -4.01 34.89 -60.92
C LYS A 1016 -3.85 35.05 -62.44
N SER A 1017 -4.84 35.60 -63.16
CA SER A 1017 -4.62 35.94 -64.57
C SER A 1017 -5.24 37.29 -64.98
N ASP A 1018 -4.35 38.26 -65.21
CA ASP A 1018 -4.57 39.63 -65.69
C ASP A 1018 -5.02 39.71 -67.17
N GLY A 1019 -6.15 39.08 -67.51
CA GLY A 1019 -6.69 39.24 -68.85
C GLY A 1019 -7.99 38.50 -69.11
N LEU A 1020 -9.13 39.16 -68.87
CA LEU A 1020 -10.25 39.27 -69.81
C LEU A 1020 -11.48 40.00 -69.20
N SER A 1021 -11.92 41.01 -69.95
CA SER A 1021 -13.20 41.74 -70.03
C SER A 1021 -13.96 42.20 -68.77
N SER A 1022 -14.24 43.50 -68.74
CA SER A 1022 -15.01 44.26 -67.75
C SER A 1022 -16.47 43.82 -67.53
N GLN A 1023 -17.03 42.96 -68.38
CA GLN A 1023 -18.40 42.45 -68.21
C GLN A 1023 -18.54 41.44 -67.06
N SER A 1024 -17.50 40.66 -66.76
CA SER A 1024 -17.55 39.63 -65.69
C SER A 1024 -17.49 40.24 -64.29
N LYS A 1025 -16.88 41.43 -64.13
CA LYS A 1025 -16.80 42.15 -62.83
C LYS A 1025 -18.14 42.73 -62.37
N MET A 1026 -19.05 43.09 -63.29
CA MET A 1026 -20.38 43.62 -62.92
C MET A 1026 -21.33 42.54 -62.38
N PHE A 1027 -21.30 41.33 -62.95
CA PHE A 1027 -22.19 40.25 -62.52
C PHE A 1027 -21.89 39.76 -61.10
N TYR A 1028 -20.61 39.74 -60.70
CA TYR A 1028 -20.17 39.31 -59.37
C TYR A 1028 -20.50 40.33 -58.27
N GLN A 1029 -20.46 41.64 -58.56
CA GLN A 1029 -20.84 42.68 -57.60
C GLN A 1029 -22.36 42.76 -57.39
N GLN A 1030 -23.16 42.38 -58.39
CA GLN A 1030 -24.63 42.41 -58.31
C GLN A 1030 -25.17 41.23 -57.47
N ALA A 1031 -24.56 40.05 -57.57
CA ALA A 1031 -24.91 38.88 -56.75
C ALA A 1031 -24.59 39.07 -55.26
N LYS A 1032 -23.50 39.78 -54.92
CA LYS A 1032 -23.10 40.05 -53.53
C LYS A 1032 -24.02 41.06 -52.81
N LYS A 1033 -24.77 41.88 -53.56
CA LYS A 1033 -25.75 42.84 -53.01
C LYS A 1033 -27.12 42.20 -52.69
N GLN A 1034 -27.38 40.98 -53.15
CA GLN A 1034 -28.70 40.33 -53.00
C GLN A 1034 -28.87 39.43 -51.78
N ASN A 1035 -27.82 39.19 -50.97
CA ASN A 1035 -27.91 38.35 -49.76
C ASN A 1035 -27.46 39.05 -48.47
N SER A 1036 -27.45 40.39 -48.43
CA SER A 1036 -27.22 41.16 -47.20
C SER A 1036 -28.35 42.18 -46.96
N CYS A 1037 -29.56 41.69 -46.68
CA CYS A 1037 -30.62 42.45 -46.02
C CYS A 1037 -31.70 41.47 -45.52
N CYS A 1038 -31.62 41.12 -44.23
CA CYS A 1038 -32.76 41.07 -43.29
C CYS A 1038 -32.27 40.47 -41.97
N VAL A 1039 -31.87 41.37 -41.08
CA VAL A 1039 -31.75 41.16 -39.64
C VAL A 1039 -33.09 41.53 -39.00
N LEU A 1040 -33.47 40.78 -37.95
CA LEU A 1040 -34.54 41.00 -36.96
C LEU A 1040 -35.98 40.59 -37.33
N MET A 1041 -36.44 39.51 -36.69
CA MET A 1041 -37.23 39.66 -35.46
C MET A 1041 -36.77 38.65 -34.41
#